data_AF-A0A2E8Y7N5-F1
#
_entry.id   AF-A0A2E8Y7N5-F1
#
_cell.length_a   1.000
_cell.length_b   1.000
_cell.length_c   1.000
_cell.angle_alpha   90.00
_cell.angle_beta   90.00
_cell.angle_gamma   90.00
#
_symmetry.space_group_name_H-M   'P 1'
#
loop_
_entity.id
_entity.type
_entity.pdbx_description
1 polymer ?
#
loop_
_entity_poly.entity_id
_entity_poly.type
_entity_poly.pdbx_seq_one_letter_code
_entity_poly.pdbx_strand_id
1 'polypeptide(L)'
;MPSVRGHIEHFVTFRGVHFYRSIIVALSGLATLVLPLGQAVTTAFPPENIQFFENKIRPLLADNCFECHDQKKHKGNLLLTSRESILKGGDSGAAITPGNPDKSLLIEAVKYTNADLQMPPKKKLGKQAVADLEKWIRLGAPWPSSGTVATATKQEHGFSITDEDRNYWAFRPIERPGLAKRNEQAPIDELIQTQLEAKSITANPIADRSTLIRRAYFDLIGLPPSYEEVQTFVNDNSPNAWPKLIEHLLGLPQYGERWGRHWLDVVRFAQTNGYERDDEKPLVWKYRDYVIRAFNEDKPYDRFVLEQIAGDELPDVDNDSLIATGFYRLGVWDDEPDDKRVAEFDGLDDMLKTTSETFMGLTVGCARCHDHMFDPISQQDYYEMLSFFRNVRYYDKPKYEWDSATYSPLVSPQSVFEWQNRKDKPKDAKPPWDGREYAITVREHSAKPMDTHLLIRGNAGRPSKKVEPEFLNVLSKAKPAISKSPNPFTTGRRLALARWIANPEHPLTARVMANRIWQFHFGRGLVATPNDFGKAGMPCPNQALLDWLAVEFIDGGWSIKHLHRVIMKSEAYRRTSWQNPANQEADPGNELVWRQNLRRLEAEAIRDAMLKTSNSLNNTMGGRGFYPNFSGEVIAGASKPGRGWGYSRDNEQARRSVYTFVKRTMMVPFLEVFDYSGTEGSIGARAVTTVAPQALTLLNSDFVSRQASLLARELQTVESAEDDTALINALFRQTLARDARPEEVAFSIDYLSRQAVQHEAIRHQLVFAPDVPGSIEKGFRERLPNEKFLITPDANWRAQAGKWGGGYEGIMNVVPGRGPFALMTTASQADFTLSGRLRLEQSVEHAGILLRATAKGTEDRGYEIHFDAKESEVQIRRHDGDTQTLASREWPHSYGWRDFRVELTGGTLRLWLNGEDQPTLRADDEKPIEGKGHVGIRAWGGAVRTDNLKLHLANRTVLIDEINPAKSADGELVTHPRLDLAKRRALKDLCSVMFNLSEFVYVD
;
A
#
# COMPACT_ATOMS: atom_id res chain seq x y z
N MET A 1 -54.35 -9.66 -7.50
CA MET A 1 -54.99 -10.91 -7.95
C MET A 1 -56.16 -10.55 -8.86
N PRO A 2 -56.53 -11.32 -9.91
CA PRO A 2 -55.79 -12.35 -10.65
C PRO A 2 -55.85 -12.19 -12.20
N SER A 3 -55.11 -13.08 -12.88
CA SER A 3 -55.01 -13.37 -14.32
C SER A 3 -56.30 -13.77 -15.05
N VAL A 4 -56.36 -13.68 -16.40
CA VAL A 4 -56.83 -14.75 -17.33
C VAL A 4 -56.27 -14.52 -18.78
N ARG A 5 -56.01 -15.65 -19.47
CA ARG A 5 -55.42 -15.95 -20.81
C ARG A 5 -56.35 -15.73 -22.04
N GLY A 6 -55.74 -15.73 -23.24
CA GLY A 6 -56.20 -16.47 -24.46
C GLY A 6 -56.35 -15.62 -25.75
N HIS A 7 -55.50 -15.80 -26.78
CA HIS A 7 -55.73 -16.55 -28.06
C HIS A 7 -56.39 -15.68 -29.18
N ILE A 8 -56.14 -15.72 -30.51
CA ILE A 8 -55.41 -16.57 -31.48
C ILE A 8 -55.52 -15.93 -32.91
N GLU A 9 -54.56 -16.20 -33.82
CA GLU A 9 -54.62 -16.21 -35.34
C GLU A 9 -54.76 -14.91 -36.19
N HIS A 10 -54.31 -14.76 -37.46
CA HIS A 10 -53.60 -15.58 -38.46
C HIS A 10 -52.92 -14.69 -39.56
N PHE A 11 -51.98 -15.31 -40.30
CA PHE A 11 -51.14 -14.89 -41.46
C PHE A 11 -51.84 -14.48 -42.77
N VAL A 12 -51.11 -13.78 -43.69
CA VAL A 12 -50.91 -14.13 -45.14
C VAL A 12 -49.68 -13.41 -45.78
N THR A 13 -48.68 -14.22 -46.19
CA THR A 13 -47.67 -14.29 -47.31
C THR A 13 -47.55 -13.20 -48.42
N PHE A 14 -46.53 -13.09 -49.30
CA PHE A 14 -45.06 -13.39 -49.49
C PHE A 14 -44.71 -13.23 -51.01
N ARG A 15 -43.47 -12.84 -51.37
CA ARG A 15 -42.61 -13.18 -52.58
C ARG A 15 -41.90 -11.95 -53.20
N GLY A 16 -40.59 -11.95 -53.52
CA GLY A 16 -39.53 -12.98 -53.39
C GLY A 16 -38.11 -12.56 -53.87
N VAL A 17 -37.12 -13.37 -53.45
CA VAL A 17 -35.91 -13.91 -54.17
C VAL A 17 -34.83 -12.95 -54.72
N HIS A 18 -33.50 -13.11 -54.59
CA HIS A 18 -32.52 -13.79 -53.72
C HIS A 18 -31.10 -13.36 -54.21
N PHE A 19 -30.15 -13.07 -53.30
CA PHE A 19 -28.68 -13.38 -53.30
C PHE A 19 -27.99 -12.56 -52.17
N TYR A 20 -27.92 -12.97 -50.89
CA TYR A 20 -26.99 -13.91 -50.21
C TYR A 20 -25.49 -13.60 -50.42
N ARG A 21 -24.61 -13.39 -49.41
CA ARG A 21 -24.52 -13.92 -48.03
C ARG A 21 -23.81 -12.94 -47.08
N SER A 22 -24.54 -12.44 -46.09
CA SER A 22 -24.10 -12.13 -44.73
C SER A 22 -25.39 -11.78 -43.97
N ILE A 23 -25.49 -12.17 -42.70
CA ILE A 23 -26.57 -11.83 -41.76
C ILE A 23 -27.69 -12.90 -41.67
N ILE A 24 -27.61 -13.64 -40.55
CA ILE A 24 -28.62 -14.41 -39.79
C ILE A 24 -28.51 -15.94 -39.89
N VAL A 25 -27.82 -16.52 -38.91
CA VAL A 25 -28.40 -17.59 -38.08
C VAL A 25 -28.53 -17.03 -36.66
N ALA A 26 -29.45 -16.08 -36.50
CA ALA A 26 -30.20 -15.89 -35.27
C ALA A 26 -31.55 -16.61 -35.50
N LEU A 27 -31.98 -17.43 -34.53
CA LEU A 27 -33.29 -18.10 -34.47
C LEU A 27 -33.48 -19.45 -35.20
N SER A 28 -32.49 -20.35 -35.22
CA SER A 28 -32.73 -21.80 -35.33
C SER A 28 -31.66 -22.63 -34.61
N GLY A 29 -31.59 -22.49 -33.29
CA GLY A 29 -30.68 -23.25 -32.42
C GLY A 29 -31.21 -23.42 -31.00
N LEU A 30 -32.53 -23.37 -30.83
CA LEU A 30 -33.24 -23.51 -29.56
C LEU A 30 -33.75 -24.95 -29.38
N ALA A 31 -32.82 -25.91 -29.50
CA ALA A 31 -32.94 -27.28 -29.02
C ALA A 31 -31.52 -27.88 -29.09
N THR A 32 -31.08 -28.51 -28.00
CA THR A 32 -29.74 -29.07 -27.76
C THR A 32 -28.59 -28.06 -27.61
N LEU A 33 -28.73 -27.10 -26.69
CA LEU A 33 -27.60 -26.73 -25.85
C LEU A 33 -27.42 -27.85 -24.83
N VAL A 34 -26.61 -28.86 -25.17
CA VAL A 34 -25.89 -29.59 -24.14
C VAL A 34 -24.89 -28.58 -23.59
N LEU A 35 -25.31 -27.87 -22.54
CA LEU A 35 -24.38 -27.29 -21.59
C LEU A 35 -23.34 -28.37 -21.31
N PRO A 36 -22.02 -28.12 -21.44
CA PRO A 36 -21.11 -28.96 -20.70
C PRO A 36 -21.56 -28.78 -19.26
N LEU A 37 -22.21 -29.82 -18.71
CA LEU A 37 -22.38 -29.98 -17.29
C LEU A 37 -21.01 -29.65 -16.73
N GLY A 38 -20.91 -28.48 -16.08
CA GLY A 38 -19.72 -28.10 -15.38
C GLY A 38 -19.36 -29.30 -14.55
N GLN A 39 -18.23 -29.92 -14.85
CA GLN A 39 -17.55 -30.69 -13.84
C GLN A 39 -17.43 -29.72 -12.68
N ALA A 40 -18.12 -30.06 -11.59
CA ALA A 40 -18.07 -29.30 -10.37
C ALA A 40 -16.59 -29.17 -10.03
N VAL A 41 -16.03 -27.99 -10.29
CA VAL A 41 -14.93 -27.47 -9.51
C VAL A 41 -15.43 -27.62 -8.08
N THR A 42 -14.87 -28.56 -7.32
CA THR A 42 -15.10 -28.63 -5.89
C THR A 42 -14.60 -27.30 -5.34
N THR A 43 -15.50 -26.34 -5.21
CA THR A 43 -15.21 -25.03 -4.64
C THR A 43 -14.81 -25.30 -3.19
N ALA A 44 -13.51 -25.26 -2.94
CA ALA A 44 -13.00 -25.20 -1.58
C ALA A 44 -13.61 -23.96 -0.93
N PHE A 45 -14.05 -24.09 0.32
CA PHE A 45 -14.57 -22.95 1.06
C PHE A 45 -13.46 -21.90 1.25
N PRO A 46 -13.78 -20.60 1.26
CA PRO A 46 -12.81 -19.56 1.56
C PRO A 46 -12.06 -19.82 2.89
N PRO A 47 -10.75 -19.55 2.99
CA PRO A 47 -9.95 -19.83 4.18
C PRO A 47 -10.53 -19.25 5.48
N GLU A 48 -11.12 -18.05 5.42
CA GLU A 48 -11.78 -17.39 6.55
C GLU A 48 -13.00 -18.16 7.06
N ASN A 49 -13.72 -18.84 6.17
CA ASN A 49 -14.88 -19.66 6.52
C ASN A 49 -14.45 -21.02 7.12
N ILE A 50 -13.34 -21.57 6.65
CA ILE A 50 -12.69 -22.73 7.28
C ILE A 50 -12.17 -22.36 8.67
N GLN A 51 -11.52 -21.22 8.80
CA GLN A 51 -11.02 -20.72 10.09
C GLN A 51 -12.17 -20.46 11.08
N PHE A 52 -13.31 -19.95 10.62
CA PHE A 52 -14.52 -19.81 11.44
C PHE A 52 -15.03 -21.17 11.94
N PHE A 53 -15.07 -22.19 11.07
CA PHE A 53 -15.42 -23.55 11.46
C PHE A 53 -14.45 -24.10 12.50
N GLU A 54 -13.14 -23.99 12.27
CA GLU A 54 -12.10 -24.50 13.18
C GLU A 54 -12.10 -23.79 14.54
N ASN A 55 -12.31 -22.47 14.56
CA ASN A 55 -12.23 -21.69 15.80
C ASN A 55 -13.53 -21.68 16.62
N LYS A 56 -14.70 -21.80 15.97
CA LYS A 56 -16.01 -21.63 16.63
C LYS A 56 -16.86 -22.89 16.63
N ILE A 57 -16.83 -23.67 15.55
CA ILE A 57 -17.80 -24.77 15.35
C ILE A 57 -17.23 -26.12 15.75
N ARG A 58 -16.01 -26.45 15.32
CA ARG A 58 -15.36 -27.72 15.69
C ARG A 58 -15.23 -27.89 17.20
N PRO A 59 -14.82 -26.87 18.00
CA PRO A 59 -14.78 -26.99 19.46
C PRO A 59 -16.18 -27.15 20.05
N LEU A 60 -17.18 -26.46 19.49
CA LEU A 60 -18.58 -26.55 19.96
C LEU A 60 -19.14 -27.96 19.75
N LEU A 61 -18.95 -28.55 18.56
CA LEU A 61 -19.36 -29.93 18.26
C LEU A 61 -18.59 -30.94 19.12
N ALA A 62 -17.29 -30.73 19.33
CA ALA A 62 -16.47 -31.59 20.16
C ALA A 62 -16.91 -31.59 21.64
N ASP A 63 -17.11 -30.41 22.21
CA ASP A 63 -17.42 -30.25 23.63
C ASP A 63 -18.85 -30.67 23.98
N ASN A 64 -19.78 -30.60 23.02
CA ASN A 64 -21.22 -30.74 23.31
C ASN A 64 -21.92 -31.89 22.54
N CYS A 65 -21.33 -32.41 21.47
CA CYS A 65 -22.02 -33.34 20.57
C CYS A 65 -21.28 -34.68 20.38
N PHE A 66 -19.94 -34.69 20.33
CA PHE A 66 -19.17 -35.91 20.00
C PHE A 66 -19.23 -37.01 21.07
N GLU A 67 -19.54 -36.69 22.34
CA GLU A 67 -19.76 -37.71 23.38
C GLU A 67 -20.84 -38.74 22.98
N CYS A 68 -21.81 -38.33 22.14
CA CYS A 68 -22.94 -39.17 21.72
C CYS A 68 -23.10 -39.36 20.19
N HIS A 69 -22.36 -38.60 19.36
CA HIS A 69 -22.50 -38.57 17.90
C HIS A 69 -21.15 -38.62 17.15
N ASP A 70 -20.27 -39.51 17.60
CA ASP A 70 -18.95 -39.79 17.00
C ASP A 70 -18.86 -41.27 16.52
N GLN A 71 -17.79 -41.65 15.84
CA GLN A 71 -17.57 -42.99 15.28
C GLN A 71 -17.70 -44.09 16.33
N LYS A 72 -17.22 -43.85 17.56
CA LYS A 72 -17.29 -44.81 18.68
C LYS A 72 -18.70 -44.95 19.27
N LYS A 73 -19.55 -43.92 19.15
CA LYS A 73 -20.90 -43.88 19.72
C LYS A 73 -21.76 -42.88 18.96
N HIS A 74 -22.77 -43.38 18.23
CA HIS A 74 -23.64 -42.60 17.36
C HIS A 74 -25.12 -42.89 17.65
N LYS A 75 -25.69 -42.18 18.63
CA LYS A 75 -27.12 -42.29 18.94
C LYS A 75 -27.96 -41.82 17.74
N GLY A 76 -29.03 -42.55 17.44
CA GLY A 76 -29.92 -42.25 16.30
C GLY A 76 -29.22 -42.31 14.93
N ASN A 77 -28.18 -43.14 14.81
CA ASN A 77 -27.32 -43.27 13.62
C ASN A 77 -26.72 -41.96 13.09
N LEU A 78 -26.69 -40.91 13.91
CA LEU A 78 -26.18 -39.60 13.55
C LEU A 78 -24.68 -39.47 13.87
N LEU A 79 -23.88 -39.13 12.85
CA LEU A 79 -22.44 -38.90 12.94
C LEU A 79 -22.10 -37.44 12.62
N LEU A 80 -21.49 -36.73 13.57
CA LEU A 80 -21.19 -35.30 13.44
C LEU A 80 -19.71 -34.98 13.16
N THR A 81 -18.92 -35.95 12.72
CA THR A 81 -17.46 -35.83 12.61
C THR A 81 -16.92 -35.60 11.20
N SER A 82 -17.79 -35.52 10.20
CA SER A 82 -17.43 -35.10 8.85
C SER A 82 -18.56 -34.31 8.21
N ARG A 83 -18.23 -33.47 7.22
CA ARG A 83 -19.27 -32.76 6.45
C ARG A 83 -20.23 -33.74 5.79
N GLU A 84 -19.69 -34.79 5.18
CA GLU A 84 -20.50 -35.82 4.51
C GLU A 84 -21.48 -36.49 5.48
N SER A 85 -21.01 -36.86 6.68
CA SER A 85 -21.86 -37.53 7.67
C SER A 85 -22.94 -36.62 8.27
N ILE A 86 -22.65 -35.34 8.47
CA ILE A 86 -23.64 -34.37 8.96
C ILE A 86 -24.72 -34.12 7.90
N LEU A 87 -24.33 -34.04 6.63
CA LEU A 87 -25.25 -33.88 5.51
C LEU A 87 -26.11 -35.12 5.29
N LYS A 88 -25.53 -36.31 5.46
CA LYS A 88 -26.26 -37.58 5.43
C LYS A 88 -27.29 -37.68 6.56
N GLY A 89 -26.96 -37.17 7.75
CA GLY A 89 -27.85 -37.17 8.90
C GLY A 89 -28.02 -38.53 9.56
N GLY A 90 -29.03 -38.65 10.43
CA GLY A 90 -29.34 -39.86 11.18
C GLY A 90 -30.75 -40.39 10.89
N ASP A 91 -31.32 -41.17 11.81
CA ASP A 91 -32.65 -41.78 11.67
C ASP A 91 -33.78 -40.75 11.50
N SER A 92 -33.57 -39.51 11.95
CA SER A 92 -34.52 -38.40 11.80
C SER A 92 -34.32 -37.58 10.51
N GLY A 93 -33.36 -37.93 9.65
CA GLY A 93 -33.02 -37.22 8.43
C GLY A 93 -31.75 -36.36 8.53
N ALA A 94 -31.52 -35.54 7.50
CA ALA A 94 -30.34 -34.68 7.37
C ALA A 94 -30.19 -33.73 8.57
N ALA A 95 -29.02 -33.72 9.22
CA ALA A 95 -28.83 -32.90 10.41
C ALA A 95 -28.76 -31.40 10.08
N ILE A 96 -28.24 -31.05 8.90
CA ILE A 96 -28.21 -29.67 8.42
C ILE A 96 -28.65 -29.57 6.95
N THR A 97 -29.23 -28.42 6.61
CA THR A 97 -29.46 -27.98 5.23
C THR A 97 -28.53 -26.80 4.96
N PRO A 98 -27.43 -26.96 4.19
CA PRO A 98 -26.50 -25.88 3.87
C PRO A 98 -27.21 -24.63 3.33
N GLY A 99 -26.83 -23.46 3.85
CA GLY A 99 -27.43 -22.17 3.52
C GLY A 99 -28.75 -21.87 4.24
N ASN A 100 -29.37 -22.86 4.91
CA ASN A 100 -30.69 -22.69 5.53
C ASN A 100 -30.75 -23.24 6.98
N PRO A 101 -30.40 -22.39 7.98
CA PRO A 101 -30.46 -22.78 9.38
C PRO A 101 -31.85 -23.16 9.87
N ASP A 102 -32.91 -22.49 9.37
CA ASP A 102 -34.29 -22.72 9.81
C ASP A 102 -34.84 -24.08 9.38
N LYS A 103 -34.27 -24.69 8.34
CA LYS A 103 -34.58 -26.05 7.87
C LYS A 103 -33.62 -27.12 8.39
N SER A 104 -32.76 -26.79 9.35
CA SER A 104 -31.73 -27.71 9.86
C SER A 104 -32.14 -28.32 11.20
N LEU A 105 -32.30 -29.65 11.23
CA LEU A 105 -32.68 -30.39 12.45
C LEU A 105 -31.70 -30.17 13.61
N LEU A 106 -30.41 -29.95 13.33
CA LEU A 106 -29.41 -29.59 14.32
C LEU A 106 -29.78 -28.30 15.07
N ILE A 107 -30.30 -27.29 14.36
CA ILE A 107 -30.71 -26.01 14.96
C ILE A 107 -31.97 -26.19 15.80
N GLU A 108 -32.94 -26.95 15.30
CA GLU A 108 -34.16 -27.31 16.04
C GLU A 108 -33.83 -28.04 17.35
N ALA A 109 -32.88 -28.98 17.28
CA ALA A 109 -32.41 -29.79 18.39
C ALA A 109 -31.68 -28.96 19.46
N VAL A 110 -30.80 -28.03 19.07
CA VAL A 110 -30.06 -27.18 20.03
C VAL A 110 -30.87 -26.00 20.56
N LYS A 111 -31.89 -25.56 19.83
CA LYS A 111 -32.87 -24.56 20.31
C LYS A 111 -33.95 -25.16 21.19
N TYR A 112 -34.10 -26.48 21.22
CA TYR A 112 -35.15 -27.20 21.94
C TYR A 112 -36.55 -26.79 21.45
N THR A 113 -36.69 -26.48 20.16
CA THR A 113 -37.99 -26.12 19.57
C THR A 113 -38.86 -27.35 19.30
N ASN A 114 -38.27 -28.54 19.38
CA ASN A 114 -38.95 -29.82 19.32
C ASN A 114 -38.67 -30.61 20.59
N ALA A 115 -39.74 -31.04 21.27
CA ALA A 115 -39.66 -31.74 22.55
C ALA A 115 -38.99 -33.12 22.43
N ASP A 116 -39.05 -33.76 21.26
CA ASP A 116 -38.54 -35.11 21.02
C ASP A 116 -37.09 -35.12 20.50
N LEU A 117 -36.51 -33.94 20.19
CA LEU A 117 -35.17 -33.79 19.60
C LEU A 117 -34.20 -32.90 20.42
N GLN A 118 -34.44 -32.73 21.72
CA GLN A 118 -33.64 -31.83 22.56
C GLN A 118 -32.20 -32.33 22.79
N MET A 119 -31.21 -31.64 22.22
CA MET A 119 -29.78 -31.97 22.33
C MET A 119 -28.93 -30.71 22.54
N PRO A 120 -27.91 -30.69 23.43
CA PRO A 120 -27.45 -31.78 24.29
C PRO A 120 -28.33 -31.98 25.55
N PRO A 121 -28.78 -33.20 25.86
CA PRO A 121 -29.87 -33.45 26.82
C PRO A 121 -29.58 -33.00 28.26
N LYS A 122 -28.29 -32.93 28.65
CA LYS A 122 -27.87 -32.52 29.99
C LYS A 122 -27.87 -31.00 30.18
N LYS A 123 -27.65 -30.22 29.11
CA LYS A 123 -27.51 -28.77 29.19
C LYS A 123 -27.72 -28.12 27.81
N LYS A 124 -28.71 -27.23 27.73
CA LYS A 124 -28.98 -26.43 26.53
C LYS A 124 -27.80 -25.51 26.20
N LEU A 125 -27.48 -25.37 24.91
CA LEU A 125 -26.43 -24.46 24.45
C LEU A 125 -26.77 -23.00 24.75
N GLY A 126 -25.74 -22.19 24.98
CA GLY A 126 -25.88 -20.75 25.16
C GLY A 126 -26.29 -20.05 23.86
N LYS A 127 -26.86 -18.84 23.96
CA LYS A 127 -27.34 -18.07 22.79
C LYS A 127 -26.28 -17.85 21.71
N GLN A 128 -25.04 -17.54 22.11
CA GLN A 128 -23.93 -17.34 21.17
C GLN A 128 -23.55 -18.63 20.42
N ALA A 129 -23.51 -19.77 21.11
CA ALA A 129 -23.20 -21.06 20.50
C ALA A 129 -24.23 -21.45 19.43
N VAL A 130 -25.52 -21.18 19.68
CA VAL A 130 -26.58 -21.38 18.68
C VAL A 130 -26.40 -20.42 17.50
N ALA A 131 -26.10 -19.15 17.74
CA ALA A 131 -25.87 -18.15 16.68
C ALA A 131 -24.66 -18.51 15.80
N ASP A 132 -23.59 -19.05 16.39
CA ASP A 132 -22.41 -19.50 15.66
C ASP A 132 -22.74 -20.71 14.75
N LEU A 133 -23.51 -21.70 15.25
CA LEU A 133 -24.01 -22.82 14.44
C LEU A 133 -24.90 -22.35 13.28
N GLU A 134 -25.81 -21.41 13.52
CA GLU A 134 -26.64 -20.83 12.46
C GLU A 134 -25.82 -20.10 11.41
N LYS A 135 -24.83 -19.30 11.84
CA LYS A 135 -23.91 -18.61 10.93
C LYS A 135 -23.15 -19.63 10.09
N TRP A 136 -22.61 -20.69 10.70
CA TRP A 136 -21.90 -21.74 9.98
C TRP A 136 -22.77 -22.44 8.94
N ILE A 137 -24.01 -22.79 9.28
CA ILE A 137 -24.94 -23.40 8.32
C ILE A 137 -25.27 -22.40 7.19
N ARG A 138 -25.49 -21.12 7.50
CA ARG A 138 -25.76 -20.06 6.51
C ARG A 138 -24.60 -19.89 5.53
N LEU A 139 -23.36 -20.11 5.97
CA LEU A 139 -22.14 -20.10 5.13
C LEU A 139 -21.98 -21.37 4.27
N GLY A 140 -22.97 -22.26 4.23
CA GLY A 140 -22.91 -23.51 3.44
C GLY A 140 -22.24 -24.68 4.16
N ALA A 141 -22.11 -24.58 5.49
CA ALA A 141 -21.42 -25.54 6.35
C ALA A 141 -19.98 -25.80 5.88
N PRO A 142 -19.11 -24.76 5.90
CA PRO A 142 -17.71 -24.89 5.54
C PRO A 142 -17.03 -25.96 6.40
N TRP A 143 -16.27 -26.83 5.74
CA TRP A 143 -15.52 -27.92 6.36
C TRP A 143 -14.25 -28.13 5.53
N PRO A 144 -13.08 -28.38 6.16
CA PRO A 144 -11.84 -28.57 5.42
C PRO A 144 -11.94 -29.78 4.48
N SER A 145 -11.55 -29.59 3.21
CA SER A 145 -11.59 -30.62 2.16
C SER A 145 -10.71 -31.82 2.55
N SER A 146 -11.27 -33.02 2.51
CA SER A 146 -10.56 -34.28 2.70
C SER A 146 -9.71 -34.62 1.48
N GLY A 147 -8.48 -34.10 1.42
CA GLY A 147 -7.37 -34.85 0.82
C GLY A 147 -6.97 -35.94 1.81
N THR A 148 -6.67 -37.15 1.34
CA THR A 148 -6.31 -38.34 2.13
C THR A 148 -5.30 -38.02 3.24
N VAL A 149 -5.82 -37.69 4.42
CA VAL A 149 -5.13 -37.92 5.69
C VAL A 149 -5.06 -39.43 5.77
N ALA A 150 -3.88 -39.99 5.48
CA ALA A 150 -3.53 -41.33 5.92
C ALA A 150 -4.04 -41.44 7.36
N THR A 151 -4.88 -42.42 7.62
CA THR A 151 -5.53 -42.68 8.91
C THR A 151 -4.55 -42.45 10.06
N ALA A 152 -4.55 -41.23 10.59
CA ALA A 152 -4.11 -40.98 11.95
C ALA A 152 -5.24 -41.56 12.81
N THR A 153 -5.21 -42.88 12.96
CA THR A 153 -5.73 -43.51 14.17
C THR A 153 -5.25 -42.64 15.31
N LYS A 154 -6.18 -41.97 16.00
CA LYS A 154 -5.95 -41.51 17.37
C LYS A 154 -5.65 -42.76 18.19
N GLN A 155 -4.39 -43.19 18.17
CA GLN A 155 -3.79 -43.72 19.36
C GLN A 155 -3.83 -42.60 20.39
N GLU A 156 -4.24 -42.93 21.60
CA GLU A 156 -4.11 -42.07 22.77
C GLU A 156 -2.62 -41.89 23.09
N HIS A 157 -1.91 -41.13 22.27
CA HIS A 157 -0.54 -40.71 22.51
C HIS A 157 -0.51 -39.18 22.44
N GLY A 158 0.07 -38.57 23.48
CA GLY A 158 0.32 -37.13 23.49
C GLY A 158 1.13 -36.70 22.27
N PHE A 159 1.19 -35.39 22.03
CA PHE A 159 2.04 -34.81 20.99
C PHE A 159 3.43 -35.47 20.98
N SER A 160 3.84 -35.99 19.82
CA SER A 160 5.16 -36.61 19.64
C SER A 160 5.70 -36.26 18.26
N ILE A 161 6.99 -35.90 18.21
CA ILE A 161 7.71 -35.61 16.97
C ILE A 161 8.27 -36.94 16.46
N THR A 162 7.80 -37.39 15.32
CA THR A 162 8.21 -38.65 14.69
C THR A 162 9.50 -38.51 13.88
N ASP A 163 10.11 -39.62 13.48
CA ASP A 163 11.23 -39.57 12.53
C ASP A 163 10.78 -39.08 11.14
N GLU A 164 9.54 -39.35 10.74
CA GLU A 164 8.97 -38.81 9.50
C GLU A 164 8.88 -37.29 9.53
N ASP A 165 8.48 -36.71 10.68
CA ASP A 165 8.50 -35.26 10.89
C ASP A 165 9.89 -34.67 10.68
N ARG A 166 10.92 -35.28 11.26
CA ARG A 166 12.32 -34.82 11.12
C ARG A 166 12.88 -35.02 9.71
N ASN A 167 12.36 -36.02 8.99
CA ASN A 167 12.74 -36.32 7.61
C ASN A 167 11.98 -35.48 6.58
N TYR A 168 11.06 -34.61 6.99
CA TYR A 168 10.44 -33.64 6.10
C TYR A 168 11.50 -32.75 5.45
N TRP A 169 11.37 -32.52 4.14
CA TRP A 169 12.46 -31.98 3.30
C TRP A 169 13.09 -30.70 3.85
N ALA A 170 12.27 -29.78 4.38
CA ALA A 170 12.70 -28.47 4.87
C ALA A 170 13.40 -28.52 6.24
N PHE A 171 13.19 -29.58 7.03
CA PHE A 171 13.76 -29.73 8.38
C PHE A 171 15.07 -30.52 8.38
N ARG A 172 15.41 -31.15 7.26
CA ARG A 172 16.70 -31.81 7.07
C ARG A 172 17.81 -30.78 6.86
N PRO A 173 19.06 -31.10 7.25
CA PRO A 173 20.23 -30.33 6.85
C PRO A 173 20.26 -30.04 5.35
N ILE A 174 20.90 -28.95 4.96
CA ILE A 174 21.04 -28.56 3.55
C ILE A 174 22.08 -29.45 2.88
N GLU A 175 21.73 -30.06 1.75
CA GLU A 175 22.64 -30.93 0.99
C GLU A 175 22.96 -30.31 -0.37
N ARG A 176 24.25 -30.13 -0.69
CA ARG A 176 24.67 -29.68 -2.02
C ARG A 176 24.35 -30.77 -3.05
N PRO A 177 23.48 -30.53 -4.05
CA PRO A 177 23.12 -31.57 -5.01
C PRO A 177 24.33 -31.97 -5.86
N GLY A 178 24.40 -33.25 -6.23
CA GLY A 178 25.38 -33.77 -7.17
C GLY A 178 25.06 -33.31 -8.59
N LEU A 179 25.86 -32.39 -9.12
CA LEU A 179 25.75 -31.92 -10.51
C LEU A 179 26.62 -32.77 -11.43
N ALA A 180 26.16 -33.02 -12.65
CA ALA A 180 26.98 -33.69 -13.64
C ALA A 180 28.14 -32.75 -14.02
N LYS A 181 29.37 -33.27 -14.13
CA LYS A 181 30.53 -32.48 -14.61
C LYS A 181 30.42 -32.03 -16.09
N ARG A 182 29.22 -32.04 -16.69
CA ARG A 182 29.05 -31.79 -18.12
C ARG A 182 28.65 -30.34 -18.38
N ASN A 183 29.58 -29.66 -19.04
CA ASN A 183 29.45 -28.42 -19.82
C ASN A 183 29.41 -27.09 -19.05
N GLU A 184 29.78 -26.04 -19.78
CA GLU A 184 29.89 -24.63 -19.39
C GLU A 184 28.54 -23.99 -18.97
N GLN A 185 27.48 -24.78 -18.72
CA GLN A 185 26.17 -24.31 -18.27
C GLN A 185 26.22 -23.93 -16.79
N ALA A 186 25.52 -22.85 -16.42
CA ALA A 186 25.40 -22.46 -15.02
C ALA A 186 24.59 -23.53 -14.25
N PRO A 187 24.98 -23.92 -13.02
CA PRO A 187 24.29 -24.95 -12.22
C PRO A 187 22.77 -24.78 -12.08
N ILE A 188 22.27 -23.54 -12.06
CA ILE A 188 20.84 -23.24 -12.04
C ILE A 188 20.13 -23.83 -13.26
N ASP A 189 20.72 -23.64 -14.44
CA ASP A 189 20.11 -24.04 -15.71
C ASP A 189 20.12 -25.56 -15.86
N GLU A 190 21.16 -26.25 -15.41
CA GLU A 190 21.21 -27.74 -15.37
C GLU A 190 20.09 -28.32 -14.49
N LEU A 191 19.90 -27.76 -13.29
CA LEU A 191 18.88 -28.21 -12.33
C LEU A 191 17.45 -27.93 -12.80
N ILE A 192 17.24 -26.85 -13.56
CA ILE A 192 15.95 -26.54 -14.19
C ILE A 192 15.73 -27.47 -15.39
N GLN A 193 16.72 -27.60 -16.26
CA GLN A 193 16.64 -28.39 -17.49
C GLN A 193 16.31 -29.85 -17.18
N THR A 194 16.90 -30.43 -16.13
CA THR A 194 16.59 -31.79 -15.66
C THR A 194 15.10 -31.97 -15.37
N GLN A 195 14.44 -30.99 -14.73
CA GLN A 195 13.00 -31.05 -14.43
C GLN A 195 12.15 -30.86 -15.68
N LEU A 196 12.57 -29.97 -16.59
CA LEU A 196 11.86 -29.72 -17.85
C LEU A 196 11.89 -30.97 -18.75
N GLU A 197 13.04 -31.63 -18.88
CA GLU A 197 13.21 -32.85 -19.68
C GLU A 197 12.35 -33.99 -19.12
N ALA A 198 12.30 -34.15 -17.80
CA ALA A 198 11.45 -35.16 -17.15
C ALA A 198 9.95 -34.95 -17.43
N LYS A 199 9.54 -33.74 -17.83
CA LYS A 199 8.17 -33.39 -18.21
C LYS A 199 8.00 -33.13 -19.71
N SER A 200 9.04 -33.34 -20.52
CA SER A 200 9.03 -33.03 -21.96
C SER A 200 8.64 -31.58 -22.29
N ILE A 201 9.00 -30.64 -21.41
CA ILE A 201 8.75 -29.20 -21.57
C ILE A 201 9.98 -28.57 -22.21
N THR A 202 9.78 -27.71 -23.20
CA THR A 202 10.88 -26.96 -23.84
C THR A 202 10.96 -25.55 -23.25
N ALA A 203 12.15 -25.14 -22.80
CA ALA A 203 12.37 -23.79 -22.31
C ALA A 203 12.21 -22.73 -23.42
N ASN A 204 11.74 -21.54 -23.03
CA ASN A 204 11.68 -20.37 -23.90
C ASN A 204 13.09 -19.88 -24.28
N PRO A 205 13.22 -19.17 -25.43
CA PRO A 205 14.47 -18.54 -25.81
C PRO A 205 14.85 -17.40 -24.86
N ILE A 206 16.10 -16.93 -24.97
CA ILE A 206 16.58 -15.74 -24.28
C ILE A 206 15.91 -14.48 -24.86
N ALA A 207 15.52 -13.56 -23.98
CA ALA A 207 14.93 -12.28 -24.35
C ALA A 207 15.95 -11.38 -25.05
N ASP A 208 15.45 -10.43 -25.85
CA ASP A 208 16.31 -9.47 -26.53
C ASP A 208 17.00 -8.53 -25.52
N ARG A 209 18.08 -7.88 -25.96
CA ARG A 209 18.92 -7.05 -25.09
C ARG A 209 18.17 -5.86 -24.48
N SER A 210 17.18 -5.28 -25.17
CA SER A 210 16.43 -4.13 -24.67
C SER A 210 15.48 -4.55 -23.54
N THR A 211 14.87 -5.73 -23.66
CA THR A 211 14.07 -6.35 -22.60
C THR A 211 14.95 -6.69 -21.38
N LEU A 212 16.13 -7.27 -21.60
CA LEU A 212 17.02 -7.69 -20.51
C LEU A 212 17.53 -6.50 -19.68
N ILE A 213 17.95 -5.39 -20.29
CA ILE A 213 18.39 -4.21 -19.53
C ILE A 213 17.23 -3.60 -18.74
N ARG A 214 16.04 -3.46 -19.34
CA ARG A 214 14.86 -2.93 -18.65
C ARG A 214 14.52 -3.77 -17.42
N ARG A 215 14.55 -5.11 -17.56
CA ARG A 215 14.33 -6.07 -16.48
C ARG A 215 15.34 -5.89 -15.34
N ALA A 216 16.64 -5.86 -15.66
CA ALA A 216 17.70 -5.71 -14.66
C ALA A 216 17.60 -4.39 -13.88
N TYR A 217 17.27 -3.29 -14.55
CA TYR A 217 17.08 -1.97 -13.94
C TYR A 217 15.93 -1.98 -12.91
N PHE A 218 14.77 -2.52 -13.26
CA PHE A 218 13.66 -2.62 -12.31
C PHE A 218 13.92 -3.63 -11.19
N ASP A 219 14.55 -4.76 -11.48
CA ASP A 219 14.87 -5.77 -10.46
C ASP A 219 15.88 -5.26 -9.43
N LEU A 220 16.97 -4.64 -9.89
CA LEU A 220 18.07 -4.24 -9.01
C LEU A 220 17.88 -2.88 -8.36
N ILE A 221 17.35 -1.89 -9.07
CA ILE A 221 17.24 -0.52 -8.54
C ILE A 221 15.81 0.07 -8.55
N GLY A 222 14.84 -0.63 -9.15
CA GLY A 222 13.43 -0.23 -9.15
C GLY A 222 13.12 1.01 -9.96
N LEU A 223 13.97 1.36 -10.93
CA LEU A 223 13.83 2.53 -11.80
C LEU A 223 14.05 2.10 -13.26
N PRO A 224 13.38 2.71 -14.25
CA PRO A 224 13.61 2.39 -15.67
C PRO A 224 15.00 2.86 -16.13
N PRO A 225 15.64 2.22 -17.14
CA PRO A 225 16.82 2.78 -17.81
C PRO A 225 16.45 3.98 -18.70
N SER A 226 17.41 4.88 -18.96
CA SER A 226 17.30 5.90 -20.00
C SER A 226 17.47 5.31 -21.40
N TYR A 227 17.06 6.05 -22.43
CA TYR A 227 17.29 5.64 -23.83
C TYR A 227 18.78 5.43 -24.12
N GLU A 228 19.65 6.31 -23.65
CA GLU A 228 21.11 6.23 -23.84
C GLU A 228 21.73 5.02 -23.13
N GLU A 229 21.24 4.70 -21.93
CA GLU A 229 21.65 3.50 -21.20
C GLU A 229 21.26 2.23 -21.97
N VAL A 230 20.03 2.19 -22.52
CA VAL A 230 19.57 1.10 -23.39
C VAL A 230 20.45 0.99 -24.64
N GLN A 231 20.68 2.09 -25.36
CA GLN A 231 21.50 2.07 -26.58
C GLN A 231 22.94 1.64 -26.30
N THR A 232 23.53 2.12 -25.20
CA THR A 232 24.89 1.73 -24.80
C THR A 232 24.99 0.23 -24.57
N PHE A 233 24.03 -0.36 -23.86
CA PHE A 233 24.02 -1.80 -23.59
C PHE A 233 23.67 -2.63 -24.83
N VAL A 234 22.68 -2.22 -25.62
CA VAL A 234 22.25 -2.98 -26.82
C VAL A 234 23.39 -3.05 -27.84
N ASN A 235 24.18 -1.99 -27.99
CA ASN A 235 25.30 -1.93 -28.94
C ASN A 235 26.62 -2.52 -28.40
N ASP A 236 26.72 -2.87 -27.12
CA ASP A 236 27.89 -3.52 -26.54
C ASP A 236 27.91 -5.03 -26.86
N ASN A 237 28.61 -5.40 -27.93
CA ASN A 237 28.76 -6.79 -28.35
C ASN A 237 29.80 -7.59 -27.55
N SER A 238 30.38 -7.03 -26.49
CA SER A 238 31.34 -7.77 -25.67
C SER A 238 30.66 -8.91 -24.90
N PRO A 239 31.33 -10.06 -24.70
CA PRO A 239 30.78 -11.17 -23.91
C PRO A 239 30.54 -10.78 -22.45
N ASN A 240 31.19 -9.72 -21.97
CA ASN A 240 31.08 -9.21 -20.59
C ASN A 240 30.04 -8.08 -20.45
N ALA A 241 29.34 -7.68 -21.51
CA ALA A 241 28.38 -6.57 -21.45
C ALA A 241 27.31 -6.79 -20.36
N TRP A 242 26.76 -8.00 -20.26
CA TRP A 242 25.75 -8.35 -19.26
C TRP A 242 26.30 -8.37 -17.83
N PRO A 243 27.37 -9.12 -17.50
CA PRO A 243 28.02 -9.02 -16.19
C PRO A 243 28.38 -7.59 -15.78
N LYS A 244 28.92 -6.79 -16.72
CA LYS A 244 29.30 -5.39 -16.46
C LYS A 244 28.09 -4.53 -16.09
N LEU A 245 26.96 -4.71 -16.77
CA LEU A 245 25.70 -4.05 -16.42
C LEU A 245 25.24 -4.42 -15.01
N ILE A 246 25.28 -5.70 -14.66
CA ILE A 246 24.87 -6.17 -13.32
C ILE A 246 25.79 -5.58 -12.24
N GLU A 247 27.11 -5.58 -12.42
CA GLU A 247 28.02 -4.95 -11.47
C GLU A 247 27.78 -3.45 -11.32
N HIS A 248 27.49 -2.76 -12.43
CA HIS A 248 27.14 -1.34 -12.39
C HIS A 248 25.91 -1.10 -11.52
N LEU A 249 24.81 -1.83 -11.77
CA LEU A 249 23.55 -1.66 -11.03
C LEU A 249 23.67 -2.04 -9.55
N LEU A 250 24.42 -3.10 -9.22
CA LEU A 250 24.69 -3.52 -7.84
C LEU A 250 25.58 -2.51 -7.08
N GLY A 251 26.35 -1.69 -7.80
CA GLY A 251 27.15 -0.61 -7.23
C GLY A 251 26.39 0.70 -7.01
N LEU A 252 25.19 0.85 -7.57
CA LEU A 252 24.36 2.04 -7.42
C LEU A 252 23.69 2.08 -6.04
N PRO A 253 23.64 3.24 -5.36
CA PRO A 253 23.03 3.35 -4.04
C PRO A 253 21.52 3.08 -4.02
N GLN A 254 20.85 3.20 -5.17
CA GLN A 254 19.44 2.85 -5.38
C GLN A 254 19.16 1.35 -5.19
N TYR A 255 20.20 0.50 -5.26
CA TYR A 255 20.09 -0.93 -4.96
C TYR A 255 19.55 -1.16 -3.54
N GLY A 256 20.12 -0.49 -2.54
CA GLY A 256 19.70 -0.61 -1.15
C GLY A 256 18.28 -0.08 -0.91
N GLU A 257 17.84 0.95 -1.65
CA GLU A 257 16.45 1.43 -1.59
C GLU A 257 15.47 0.37 -2.12
N ARG A 258 15.84 -0.27 -3.24
CA ARG A 258 15.01 -1.29 -3.92
C ARG A 258 14.86 -2.55 -3.08
N TRP A 259 15.98 -3.10 -2.62
CA TRP A 259 16.04 -4.37 -1.88
C TRP A 259 15.75 -4.19 -0.40
N GLY A 260 16.14 -3.06 0.19
CA GLY A 260 15.75 -2.70 1.54
C GLY A 260 14.24 -2.60 1.69
N ARG A 261 13.52 -2.01 0.72
CA ARG A 261 12.05 -1.97 0.74
C ARG A 261 11.42 -3.36 0.80
N HIS A 262 11.92 -4.34 0.03
CA HIS A 262 11.42 -5.73 0.13
C HIS A 262 11.57 -6.28 1.55
N TRP A 263 12.67 -5.96 2.24
CA TRP A 263 12.85 -6.34 3.64
C TRP A 263 11.85 -5.65 4.57
N LEU A 264 11.54 -4.38 4.34
CA LEU A 264 10.58 -3.60 5.15
C LEU A 264 9.18 -4.23 5.15
N ASP A 265 8.74 -4.84 4.04
CA ASP A 265 7.49 -5.59 3.97
C ASP A 265 7.51 -6.80 4.91
N VAL A 266 8.60 -7.57 4.87
CA VAL A 266 8.75 -8.79 5.67
C VAL A 266 8.72 -8.47 7.17
N VAL A 267 9.31 -7.34 7.57
CA VAL A 267 9.35 -6.93 8.98
C VAL A 267 8.20 -6.00 9.38
N ARG A 268 7.19 -5.83 8.52
CA ARG A 268 5.96 -5.06 8.79
C ARG A 268 6.22 -3.59 9.19
N PHE A 269 7.19 -2.96 8.51
CA PHE A 269 7.63 -1.60 8.83
C PHE A 269 6.50 -0.59 8.63
N ALA A 270 6.27 0.22 9.66
CA ALA A 270 5.44 1.42 9.58
C ALA A 270 5.96 2.46 10.57
N GLN A 271 5.56 3.71 10.37
CA GLN A 271 6.03 4.82 11.20
C GLN A 271 5.09 5.17 12.35
N THR A 272 4.00 4.42 12.53
CA THR A 272 2.97 4.67 13.54
C THR A 272 2.52 3.39 14.25
N ASN A 273 1.70 3.52 15.30
CA ASN A 273 1.36 2.43 16.23
C ASN A 273 0.27 1.46 15.78
N GLY A 274 -0.70 1.88 14.98
CA GLY A 274 -1.72 1.04 14.35
C GLY A 274 -2.91 0.64 15.23
N TYR A 275 -3.05 1.25 16.42
CA TYR A 275 -4.17 0.99 17.34
C TYR A 275 -5.08 2.22 17.48
N GLU A 276 -5.95 2.26 18.48
CA GLU A 276 -6.91 3.36 18.72
C GLU A 276 -6.27 4.76 18.69
N ARG A 277 -5.03 4.87 19.21
CA ARG A 277 -4.19 6.06 19.10
C ARG A 277 -2.99 5.77 18.19
N ASP A 278 -3.20 5.91 16.88
CA ASP A 278 -2.19 5.71 15.84
C ASP A 278 -1.18 6.87 15.76
N ASP A 279 -0.45 7.08 16.85
CA ASP A 279 0.62 8.08 16.98
C ASP A 279 1.91 7.63 16.26
N GLU A 280 2.75 8.60 15.90
CA GLU A 280 4.09 8.35 15.33
C GLU A 280 4.98 7.58 16.30
N LYS A 281 5.86 6.73 15.75
CA LYS A 281 7.03 6.15 16.41
C LYS A 281 8.25 7.01 16.07
N PRO A 282 8.64 8.00 16.91
CA PRO A 282 9.79 8.85 16.65
C PRO A 282 11.03 8.06 16.28
N LEU A 283 11.86 8.57 15.36
CA LEU A 283 13.16 7.98 14.99
C LEU A 283 13.15 6.58 14.36
N VAL A 284 11.99 5.92 14.19
CA VAL A 284 11.89 4.59 13.56
C VAL A 284 12.45 4.57 12.12
N TRP A 285 12.46 5.71 11.44
CA TRP A 285 13.08 5.88 10.12
C TRP A 285 14.57 5.53 10.10
N LYS A 286 15.28 5.60 11.24
CA LYS A 286 16.68 5.18 11.35
C LYS A 286 16.85 3.68 11.09
N TYR A 287 15.86 2.85 11.47
CA TYR A 287 15.87 1.41 11.17
C TYR A 287 15.79 1.16 9.66
N ARG A 288 14.90 1.88 8.96
CA ARG A 288 14.83 1.81 7.49
C ARG A 288 16.16 2.20 6.85
N ASP A 289 16.78 3.27 7.33
CA ASP A 289 18.06 3.73 6.78
C ASP A 289 19.21 2.74 7.06
N TYR A 290 19.20 2.10 8.22
CA TYR A 290 20.10 0.98 8.54
C TYR A 290 19.92 -0.17 7.54
N VAL A 291 18.67 -0.60 7.28
CA VAL A 291 18.38 -1.64 6.29
C VAL A 291 18.92 -1.25 4.91
N ILE A 292 18.64 -0.03 4.44
CA ILE A 292 19.13 0.45 3.14
C ILE A 292 20.67 0.42 3.07
N ARG A 293 21.36 0.86 4.13
CA ARG A 293 22.82 0.81 4.21
C ARG A 293 23.35 -0.63 4.21
N ALA A 294 22.77 -1.51 5.02
CA ALA A 294 23.20 -2.91 5.14
C ALA A 294 23.15 -3.64 3.79
N PHE A 295 22.11 -3.40 2.98
CA PHE A 295 22.04 -3.95 1.63
C PHE A 295 23.06 -3.30 0.68
N ASN A 296 23.23 -1.97 0.73
CA ASN A 296 24.21 -1.28 -0.12
C ASN A 296 25.66 -1.70 0.16
N GLU A 297 26.00 -1.92 1.43
CA GLU A 297 27.30 -2.40 1.89
C GLU A 297 27.48 -3.90 1.70
N ASP A 298 26.44 -4.62 1.26
CA ASP A 298 26.41 -6.08 1.10
C ASP A 298 26.79 -6.79 2.41
N LYS A 299 26.23 -6.30 3.53
CA LYS A 299 26.43 -6.88 4.86
C LYS A 299 26.09 -8.37 4.81
N PRO A 300 26.99 -9.27 5.26
CA PRO A 300 26.70 -10.69 5.32
C PRO A 300 25.37 -10.94 6.03
N TYR A 301 24.49 -11.71 5.42
CA TYR A 301 23.12 -11.87 5.92
C TYR A 301 23.08 -12.52 7.31
N ASP A 302 23.99 -13.44 7.62
CA ASP A 302 24.15 -13.99 8.96
C ASP A 302 24.45 -12.90 10.01
N ARG A 303 25.34 -11.95 9.69
CA ARG A 303 25.60 -10.77 10.52
C ARG A 303 24.38 -9.86 10.63
N PHE A 304 23.67 -9.65 9.52
CA PHE A 304 22.44 -8.88 9.52
C PHE A 304 21.37 -9.50 10.45
N VAL A 305 21.21 -10.83 10.44
CA VAL A 305 20.33 -11.57 11.38
C VAL A 305 20.76 -11.37 12.82
N LEU A 306 22.07 -11.49 13.11
CA LEU A 306 22.62 -11.28 14.45
C LEU A 306 22.31 -9.88 14.99
N GLU A 307 22.47 -8.85 14.17
CA GLU A 307 22.21 -7.47 14.54
C GLU A 307 20.71 -7.22 14.81
N GLN A 308 19.82 -7.77 13.98
CA GLN A 308 18.36 -7.62 14.12
C GLN A 308 17.85 -8.16 15.47
N ILE A 309 18.32 -9.34 15.87
CA ILE A 309 17.83 -10.07 17.07
C ILE A 309 18.62 -9.66 18.33
N ALA A 310 19.92 -9.45 18.20
CA ALA A 310 20.83 -9.34 19.34
C ALA A 310 21.93 -8.29 19.15
N GLY A 311 21.73 -7.28 18.31
CA GLY A 311 22.76 -6.29 17.98
C GLY A 311 23.32 -5.49 19.16
N ASP A 312 22.54 -5.34 20.24
CA ASP A 312 22.98 -4.75 21.51
C ASP A 312 23.70 -5.73 22.45
N GLU A 313 23.72 -7.02 22.13
CA GLU A 313 24.40 -8.10 22.89
C GLU A 313 25.69 -8.60 22.20
N LEU A 314 26.04 -8.04 21.02
CA LEU A 314 27.23 -8.43 20.29
C LEU A 314 28.52 -7.98 21.00
N PRO A 315 29.65 -8.68 20.83
CA PRO A 315 30.93 -8.25 21.40
C PRO A 315 31.46 -6.96 20.75
N ASP A 316 31.07 -6.71 19.51
CA ASP A 316 31.46 -5.60 18.64
C ASP A 316 30.27 -4.67 18.36
N VAL A 317 29.57 -4.23 19.42
CA VAL A 317 28.44 -3.29 19.31
C VAL A 317 28.86 -1.97 18.67
N ASP A 318 28.07 -1.51 17.70
CA ASP A 318 28.16 -0.18 17.12
C ASP A 318 26.77 0.48 17.01
N ASN A 319 26.69 1.66 16.37
CA ASN A 319 25.42 2.36 16.23
C ASN A 319 24.41 1.59 15.35
N ASP A 320 24.88 0.90 14.32
CA ASP A 320 24.02 0.18 13.38
C ASP A 320 23.47 -1.09 14.03
N SER A 321 24.30 -1.83 14.79
CA SER A 321 23.85 -2.98 15.56
C SER A 321 22.83 -2.59 16.63
N LEU A 322 22.96 -1.42 17.26
CA LEU A 322 21.94 -0.89 18.18
C LEU A 322 20.65 -0.53 17.44
N ILE A 323 20.72 0.18 16.32
CA ILE A 323 19.56 0.57 15.50
C ILE A 323 18.81 -0.66 14.96
N ALA A 324 19.53 -1.72 14.59
CA ALA A 324 18.96 -2.97 14.08
C ALA A 324 17.97 -3.60 15.06
N THR A 325 18.21 -3.50 16.37
CA THR A 325 17.28 -3.98 17.40
C THR A 325 15.94 -3.24 17.44
N GLY A 326 15.81 -2.13 16.70
CA GLY A 326 14.53 -1.48 16.41
C GLY A 326 13.51 -2.43 15.78
N PHE A 327 13.94 -3.57 15.22
CA PHE A 327 13.12 -4.70 14.78
C PHE A 327 11.97 -5.05 15.74
N TYR A 328 12.24 -5.10 17.05
CA TYR A 328 11.27 -5.43 18.09
C TYR A 328 10.18 -4.37 18.30
N ARG A 329 10.32 -3.20 17.68
CA ARG A 329 9.46 -2.02 17.90
C ARG A 329 8.66 -1.65 16.65
N LEU A 330 8.75 -2.46 15.59
CA LEU A 330 8.02 -2.25 14.34
C LEU A 330 6.55 -2.67 14.40
N GLY A 331 6.21 -3.60 15.29
CA GLY A 331 4.85 -4.11 15.46
C GLY A 331 3.84 -3.08 15.97
N VAL A 332 2.58 -3.49 15.98
CA VAL A 332 1.46 -2.71 16.54
C VAL A 332 1.67 -2.53 18.04
N TRP A 333 1.33 -1.35 18.56
CA TRP A 333 1.43 -1.05 19.98
C TRP A 333 0.16 -0.37 20.47
N ASP A 334 -0.44 -0.95 21.52
CA ASP A 334 -1.49 -0.33 22.31
C ASP A 334 -0.90 0.42 23.51
N ASP A 335 -1.10 1.74 23.53
CA ASP A 335 -0.57 2.62 24.56
C ASP A 335 -1.49 2.76 25.80
N GLU A 336 -2.70 2.23 25.76
CA GLU A 336 -3.63 2.14 26.89
C GLU A 336 -4.44 0.84 26.88
N PRO A 337 -3.76 -0.31 27.07
CA PRO A 337 -4.43 -1.60 27.07
C PRO A 337 -5.31 -1.77 28.32
N ASP A 338 -6.51 -2.32 28.12
CA ASP A 338 -7.44 -2.71 29.18
C ASP A 338 -6.80 -3.71 30.15
N ASP A 339 -6.10 -4.72 29.63
CA ASP A 339 -5.34 -5.70 30.39
C ASP A 339 -3.87 -5.69 29.96
N LYS A 340 -3.03 -5.06 30.81
CA LYS A 340 -1.58 -4.93 30.61
C LYS A 340 -0.87 -6.27 30.43
N ARG A 341 -1.35 -7.34 31.08
CA ARG A 341 -0.72 -8.66 31.01
C ARG A 341 -1.06 -9.35 29.70
N VAL A 342 -2.29 -9.22 29.22
CA VAL A 342 -2.67 -9.70 27.89
C VAL A 342 -1.85 -8.97 26.82
N ALA A 343 -1.78 -7.64 26.89
CA ALA A 343 -1.00 -6.83 25.95
C ALA A 343 0.50 -7.16 25.95
N GLU A 344 1.10 -7.46 27.12
CA GLU A 344 2.48 -7.94 27.22
C GLU A 344 2.68 -9.23 26.41
N PHE A 345 1.81 -10.22 26.57
CA PHE A 345 1.92 -11.50 25.87
C PHE A 345 1.56 -11.41 24.38
N ASP A 346 0.69 -10.49 23.98
CA ASP A 346 0.43 -10.21 22.57
C ASP A 346 1.64 -9.57 21.88
N GLY A 347 2.34 -8.67 22.57
CA GLY A 347 3.63 -8.14 22.09
C GLY A 347 4.70 -9.23 21.95
N LEU A 348 4.81 -10.15 22.91
CA LEU A 348 5.75 -11.28 22.82
C LEU A 348 5.38 -12.27 21.70
N ASP A 349 4.08 -12.49 21.47
CA ASP A 349 3.57 -13.30 20.36
C ASP A 349 3.95 -12.68 19.00
N ASP A 350 3.75 -11.38 18.82
CA ASP A 350 4.17 -10.66 17.60
C ASP A 350 5.68 -10.76 17.35
N MET A 351 6.51 -10.62 18.38
CA MET A 351 7.98 -10.78 18.28
C MET A 351 8.37 -12.19 17.83
N LEU A 352 7.78 -13.22 18.45
CA LEU A 352 8.09 -14.62 18.13
C LEU A 352 7.60 -15.01 16.74
N LYS A 353 6.36 -14.66 16.38
CA LYS A 353 5.78 -14.92 15.06
C LYS A 353 6.62 -14.28 13.97
N THR A 354 6.88 -12.98 14.07
CA THR A 354 7.66 -12.25 13.07
C THR A 354 9.06 -12.85 12.93
N THR A 355 9.75 -13.12 14.04
CA THR A 355 11.10 -13.72 13.99
C THR A 355 11.07 -15.07 13.27
N SER A 356 10.08 -15.91 13.58
CA SER A 356 9.98 -17.26 13.01
C SER A 356 9.62 -17.25 11.53
N GLU A 357 8.67 -16.41 11.12
CA GLU A 357 8.23 -16.28 9.73
C GLU A 357 9.30 -15.60 8.85
N THR A 358 9.99 -14.59 9.40
CA THR A 358 11.01 -13.81 8.66
C THR A 358 12.25 -14.64 8.38
N PHE A 359 12.84 -15.24 9.42
CA PHE A 359 14.15 -15.86 9.32
C PHE A 359 14.12 -17.37 9.13
N MET A 360 13.10 -18.05 9.67
CA MET A 360 12.98 -19.51 9.57
C MET A 360 11.89 -19.94 8.59
N GLY A 361 11.03 -19.02 8.14
CA GLY A 361 9.90 -19.36 7.27
C GLY A 361 8.96 -20.35 7.95
N LEU A 362 8.66 -20.19 9.24
CA LEU A 362 7.74 -21.07 9.98
C LEU A 362 6.66 -20.30 10.71
N THR A 363 5.41 -20.75 10.56
CA THR A 363 4.23 -20.18 11.24
C THR A 363 4.03 -20.81 12.61
N VAL A 364 4.82 -20.41 13.61
CA VAL A 364 4.70 -20.98 14.98
C VAL A 364 3.45 -20.52 15.73
N GLY A 365 2.74 -19.49 15.23
CA GLY A 365 1.68 -18.79 15.95
C GLY A 365 0.49 -19.64 16.42
N CYS A 366 0.10 -20.66 15.65
CA CYS A 366 -0.99 -21.57 16.04
C CYS A 366 -0.66 -22.33 17.33
N ALA A 367 0.63 -22.57 17.58
CA ALA A 367 1.11 -23.30 18.75
C ALA A 367 0.89 -22.55 20.09
N ARG A 368 0.48 -21.28 20.05
CA ARG A 368 0.21 -20.47 21.26
C ARG A 368 -0.85 -21.10 22.17
N CYS A 369 -1.93 -21.61 21.57
CA CYS A 369 -3.12 -22.05 22.30
C CYS A 369 -3.24 -23.57 22.44
N HIS A 370 -2.72 -24.32 21.47
CA HIS A 370 -2.71 -25.78 21.39
C HIS A 370 -1.51 -26.22 20.55
N ASP A 371 -1.20 -27.50 20.46
CA ASP A 371 -0.15 -27.97 19.55
C ASP A 371 -0.47 -27.62 18.09
N HIS A 372 0.54 -27.27 17.29
CA HIS A 372 0.33 -26.83 15.92
C HIS A 372 -0.41 -27.89 15.08
N MET A 373 -1.33 -27.45 14.21
CA MET A 373 -2.26 -28.35 13.52
C MET A 373 -1.58 -29.26 12.48
N PHE A 374 -0.57 -28.74 11.79
CA PHE A 374 0.11 -29.42 10.67
C PHE A 374 1.56 -29.73 10.99
N ASP A 375 2.30 -28.71 11.42
CA ASP A 375 3.70 -28.84 11.80
C ASP A 375 3.92 -29.53 13.14
N PRO A 376 5.05 -30.27 13.28
CA PRO A 376 5.46 -30.94 14.50
C PRO A 376 6.03 -29.93 15.52
N ILE A 377 5.20 -28.96 15.92
CA ILE A 377 5.51 -27.90 16.88
C ILE A 377 4.49 -27.97 18.01
N SER A 378 4.93 -28.31 19.23
CA SER A 378 4.05 -28.34 20.39
C SER A 378 3.76 -26.96 20.93
N GLN A 379 2.72 -26.86 21.76
CA GLN A 379 2.53 -25.67 22.58
C GLN A 379 3.73 -25.42 23.51
N GLN A 380 4.40 -26.47 23.97
CA GLN A 380 5.60 -26.33 24.79
C GLN A 380 6.74 -25.67 24.00
N ASP A 381 7.01 -26.13 22.77
CA ASP A 381 8.02 -25.54 21.88
C ASP A 381 7.77 -24.03 21.70
N TYR A 382 6.52 -23.63 21.52
CA TYR A 382 6.14 -22.22 21.42
C TYR A 382 6.57 -21.40 22.64
N TYR A 383 6.25 -21.85 23.86
CA TYR A 383 6.60 -21.10 25.07
C TYR A 383 8.10 -21.17 25.42
N GLU A 384 8.78 -22.26 25.04
CA GLU A 384 10.24 -22.38 25.14
C GLU A 384 10.92 -21.37 24.21
N MET A 385 10.45 -21.25 22.97
CA MET A 385 10.90 -20.21 22.03
C MET A 385 10.55 -18.78 22.50
N LEU A 386 9.34 -18.57 23.04
CA LEU A 386 8.93 -17.27 23.59
C LEU A 386 9.83 -16.82 24.74
N SER A 387 10.40 -17.75 25.49
CA SER A 387 11.25 -17.45 26.65
C SER A 387 12.57 -16.73 26.31
N PHE A 388 13.00 -16.75 25.03
CA PHE A 388 14.10 -15.93 24.53
C PHE A 388 13.78 -14.43 24.53
N PHE A 389 12.50 -14.06 24.37
CA PHE A 389 12.04 -12.67 24.35
C PHE A 389 11.42 -12.21 25.67
N ARG A 390 11.12 -13.14 26.58
CA ARG A 390 10.40 -12.87 27.84
C ARG A 390 10.95 -11.70 28.64
N ASN A 391 12.26 -11.45 28.58
CA ASN A 391 12.93 -10.42 29.36
C ASN A 391 12.94 -9.03 28.69
N VAL A 392 12.42 -8.90 27.45
CA VAL A 392 12.27 -7.64 26.73
C VAL A 392 11.20 -6.79 27.40
N ARG A 393 11.51 -5.53 27.67
CA ARG A 393 10.57 -4.58 28.25
C ARG A 393 9.49 -4.20 27.24
N TYR A 394 8.26 -4.10 27.74
CA TYR A 394 7.14 -3.59 26.96
C TYR A 394 7.43 -2.16 26.44
N TYR A 395 6.80 -1.82 25.32
CA TYR A 395 6.95 -0.51 24.69
C TYR A 395 6.56 0.61 25.67
N ASP A 396 7.33 1.70 25.70
CA ASP A 396 7.05 2.88 26.49
C ASP A 396 6.92 4.15 25.64
N LYS A 397 6.18 5.14 26.18
CA LYS A 397 6.11 6.46 25.55
C LYS A 397 7.52 7.05 25.38
N PRO A 398 7.76 7.87 24.34
CA PRO A 398 9.08 8.41 24.07
C PRO A 398 9.71 9.09 25.29
N LYS A 399 10.83 8.52 25.74
CA LYS A 399 11.66 9.04 26.82
C LYS A 399 13.10 9.04 26.32
N TYR A 400 13.67 10.22 26.10
CA TYR A 400 15.05 10.37 25.62
C TYR A 400 16.05 10.28 26.78
N GLU A 401 15.88 9.25 27.59
CA GLU A 401 16.68 8.94 28.76
C GLU A 401 17.34 7.58 28.57
N TRP A 402 18.42 7.33 29.29
CA TRP A 402 19.14 6.07 29.10
C TRP A 402 18.30 4.86 29.50
N ASP A 403 17.33 4.99 30.41
CA ASP A 403 16.55 3.88 30.99
C ASP A 403 15.22 3.62 30.25
N SER A 404 14.97 4.32 29.13
CA SER A 404 13.80 4.05 28.29
C SER A 404 13.81 2.62 27.76
N ALA A 405 12.62 2.01 27.72
CA ALA A 405 12.46 0.68 27.13
C ALA A 405 12.62 0.70 25.61
N THR A 406 12.30 1.82 24.98
CA THR A 406 12.15 1.93 23.52
C THR A 406 13.24 2.77 22.87
N TYR A 407 13.83 3.73 23.59
CA TYR A 407 14.82 4.66 23.04
C TYR A 407 16.13 4.51 23.77
N SER A 408 17.23 4.37 23.03
CA SER A 408 18.57 4.37 23.61
C SER A 408 19.44 5.42 22.94
N PRO A 409 20.34 6.08 23.70
CA PRO A 409 21.38 6.89 23.08
C PRO A 409 22.29 5.98 22.24
N LEU A 410 22.77 6.49 21.10
CA LEU A 410 23.70 5.78 20.22
C LEU A 410 25.12 5.81 20.81
N VAL A 411 25.28 5.01 21.87
CA VAL A 411 26.53 4.74 22.61
C VAL A 411 26.51 3.29 23.09
N SER A 412 27.69 2.69 23.29
CA SER A 412 27.76 1.30 23.73
C SER A 412 27.06 1.11 25.10
N PRO A 413 26.32 -0.01 25.30
CA PRO A 413 25.72 -0.32 26.60
C PRO A 413 26.73 -0.41 27.74
N GLN A 414 27.95 -0.87 27.43
CA GLN A 414 29.05 -0.94 28.41
C GLN A 414 29.47 0.45 28.91
N SER A 415 29.60 1.44 28.02
CA SER A 415 29.90 2.82 28.41
C SER A 415 28.80 3.44 29.27
N VAL A 416 27.53 3.10 29.00
CA VAL A 416 26.39 3.51 29.83
C VAL A 416 26.50 2.90 31.22
N PHE A 417 26.81 1.61 31.32
CA PHE A 417 26.99 0.91 32.59
C PHE A 417 28.15 1.48 33.42
N GLU A 418 29.31 1.72 32.79
CA GLU A 418 30.48 2.29 33.46
C GLU A 418 30.19 3.68 34.03
N TRP A 419 29.53 4.56 33.27
CA TRP A 419 29.14 5.88 33.74
C TRP A 419 28.10 5.82 34.88
N GLN A 420 27.16 4.88 34.82
CA GLN A 420 26.17 4.72 35.88
C GLN A 420 26.78 4.30 37.20
N ASN A 421 27.73 3.37 37.15
CA ASN A 421 28.37 2.76 38.32
C ASN A 421 29.61 3.54 38.80
N ARG A 422 29.94 4.66 38.15
CA ARG A 422 31.03 5.55 38.54
C ARG A 422 30.75 6.17 39.92
N LYS A 423 31.58 5.86 40.92
CA LYS A 423 31.40 6.26 42.33
C LYS A 423 31.72 7.73 42.59
N ASP A 424 32.59 8.33 41.79
CA ASP A 424 33.14 9.69 41.96
C ASP A 424 32.41 10.75 41.13
N LYS A 425 31.28 10.42 40.47
CA LYS A 425 30.55 11.40 39.66
C LYS A 425 29.80 12.43 40.53
N PRO A 426 29.92 13.74 40.22
CA PRO A 426 29.07 14.77 40.84
C PRO A 426 27.58 14.48 40.69
N LYS A 427 26.75 14.95 41.64
CA LYS A 427 25.29 14.71 41.62
C LYS A 427 24.59 15.31 40.39
N ASP A 428 25.14 16.37 39.85
CA ASP A 428 24.69 17.14 38.69
C ASP A 428 25.48 16.80 37.41
N ALA A 429 26.36 15.78 37.47
CA ALA A 429 27.13 15.36 36.32
C ALA A 429 26.20 14.88 35.20
N LYS A 430 26.29 15.54 34.05
CA LYS A 430 25.58 15.11 32.85
C LYS A 430 26.24 13.86 32.26
N PRO A 431 25.46 12.96 31.65
CA PRO A 431 26.02 11.81 30.97
C PRO A 431 26.85 12.22 29.74
N PRO A 432 27.86 11.43 29.32
CA PRO A 432 28.64 11.65 28.11
C PRO A 432 27.82 11.64 26.81
N TRP A 433 26.58 11.17 26.88
CA TRP A 433 25.62 11.15 25.77
C TRP A 433 24.57 12.27 25.85
N ASP A 434 24.68 13.21 26.80
CA ASP A 434 23.88 14.44 26.76
C ASP A 434 24.11 15.15 25.43
N GLY A 435 23.03 15.45 24.70
CA GLY A 435 23.09 16.02 23.36
C GLY A 435 23.53 15.07 22.23
N ARG A 436 23.76 13.77 22.49
CA ARG A 436 23.96 12.77 21.43
C ARG A 436 22.66 12.33 20.78
N GLU A 437 22.77 11.71 19.61
CA GLU A 437 21.64 11.11 18.91
C GLU A 437 21.10 9.86 19.62
N TYR A 438 19.81 9.63 19.43
CA TYR A 438 19.08 8.45 19.91
C TYR A 438 18.56 7.63 18.73
N ALA A 439 18.15 6.41 19.01
CA ALA A 439 17.37 5.59 18.10
C ALA A 439 16.32 4.78 18.87
N ILE A 440 15.32 4.27 18.13
CA ILE A 440 14.47 3.20 18.66
C ILE A 440 15.30 1.92 18.75
N THR A 441 15.34 1.32 19.93
CA THR A 441 16.06 0.07 20.21
C THR A 441 15.22 -0.84 21.10
N VAL A 442 15.74 -2.03 21.36
CA VAL A 442 15.21 -2.93 22.40
C VAL A 442 15.90 -2.65 23.75
N ARG A 443 15.24 -3.07 24.83
CA ARG A 443 15.82 -3.10 26.17
C ARG A 443 15.24 -4.24 26.98
N GLU A 444 16.08 -4.89 27.77
CA GLU A 444 15.66 -5.91 28.74
C GLU A 444 15.44 -5.34 30.14
N HIS A 445 14.72 -6.08 30.98
CA HIS A 445 14.47 -5.69 32.37
C HIS A 445 15.73 -5.66 33.22
N SER A 446 16.60 -6.66 33.07
CA SER A 446 17.91 -6.77 33.72
C SER A 446 18.69 -7.96 33.18
N ALA A 447 19.95 -8.15 33.62
CA ALA A 447 20.69 -9.39 33.36
C ALA A 447 20.10 -10.65 34.04
N LYS A 448 19.09 -10.51 34.91
CA LYS A 448 18.36 -11.63 35.50
C LYS A 448 17.15 -11.97 34.63
N PRO A 449 17.01 -13.23 34.17
CA PRO A 449 15.90 -13.62 33.31
C PRO A 449 14.56 -13.64 34.07
N MET A 450 13.50 -13.27 33.37
CA MET A 450 12.12 -13.46 33.82
C MET A 450 11.64 -14.90 33.56
N ASP A 451 10.78 -15.39 34.45
CA ASP A 451 10.17 -16.71 34.29
C ASP A 451 9.15 -16.73 33.14
N THR A 452 9.22 -17.78 32.33
CA THR A 452 8.23 -18.07 31.27
C THR A 452 7.43 -19.29 31.67
N HIS A 453 6.12 -19.24 31.45
CA HIS A 453 5.22 -20.35 31.75
C HIS A 453 4.39 -20.67 30.52
N LEU A 454 4.08 -21.95 30.33
CA LEU A 454 3.03 -22.35 29.40
C LEU A 454 1.71 -21.74 29.84
N LEU A 455 0.95 -21.18 28.90
CA LEU A 455 -0.36 -20.61 29.19
C LEU A 455 -1.47 -21.53 28.73
N ILE A 456 -2.42 -21.84 29.63
CA ILE A 456 -3.55 -22.72 29.30
C ILE A 456 -4.40 -22.05 28.23
N ARG A 457 -4.46 -22.67 27.03
CA ARG A 457 -5.16 -22.12 25.86
C ARG A 457 -4.68 -20.70 25.48
N GLY A 458 -3.41 -20.38 25.71
CA GLY A 458 -2.86 -19.06 25.39
C GLY A 458 -3.28 -17.93 26.33
N ASN A 459 -4.03 -18.23 27.40
CA ASN A 459 -4.56 -17.21 28.30
C ASN A 459 -3.49 -16.73 29.30
N ALA A 460 -3.11 -15.45 29.18
CA ALA A 460 -2.06 -14.84 30.01
C ALA A 460 -2.36 -14.89 31.53
N GLY A 461 -3.63 -14.91 31.92
CA GLY A 461 -4.08 -15.02 33.31
C GLY A 461 -4.06 -16.45 33.87
N ARG A 462 -3.75 -17.47 33.05
CA ARG A 462 -3.73 -18.89 33.45
C ARG A 462 -2.38 -19.55 33.17
N PRO A 463 -1.30 -19.13 33.86
CA PRO A 463 -0.01 -19.80 33.75
C PRO A 463 -0.10 -21.23 34.29
N SER A 464 0.63 -22.14 33.64
CA SER A 464 0.79 -23.54 34.01
C SER A 464 2.25 -23.81 34.36
N LYS A 465 2.87 -24.86 33.82
CA LYS A 465 4.27 -25.20 34.08
C LYS A 465 5.23 -24.12 33.60
N LYS A 466 6.26 -23.86 34.40
CA LYS A 466 7.42 -23.07 34.00
C LYS A 466 8.19 -23.80 32.89
N VAL A 467 8.71 -23.04 31.93
CA VAL A 467 9.57 -23.53 30.85
C VAL A 467 10.88 -22.74 30.81
N GLU A 468 11.91 -23.34 30.24
CA GLU A 468 13.22 -22.71 29.99
C GLU A 468 13.44 -22.54 28.48
N PRO A 469 14.36 -21.67 28.05
CA PRO A 469 14.67 -21.52 26.63
C PRO A 469 15.22 -22.82 26.04
N GLU A 470 14.53 -23.31 25.02
CA GLU A 470 14.92 -24.43 24.17
C GLU A 470 14.59 -24.05 22.71
N PHE A 471 15.37 -24.57 21.76
CA PHE A 471 15.07 -24.41 20.34
C PHE A 471 13.92 -25.33 19.92
N LEU A 472 13.32 -25.07 18.75
CA LEU A 472 12.27 -25.94 18.20
C LEU A 472 12.77 -27.39 18.11
N ASN A 473 12.11 -28.29 18.85
CA ASN A 473 12.58 -29.67 19.01
C ASN A 473 12.66 -30.44 17.68
N VAL A 474 11.87 -30.06 16.67
CA VAL A 474 11.95 -30.68 15.33
C VAL A 474 13.25 -30.33 14.61
N LEU A 475 13.77 -29.11 14.78
CA LEU A 475 14.95 -28.59 14.06
C LEU A 475 16.26 -28.87 14.80
N SER A 476 16.24 -28.89 16.13
CA SER A 476 17.44 -29.08 16.94
C SER A 476 17.19 -29.98 18.14
N LYS A 477 18.14 -30.87 18.42
CA LYS A 477 18.24 -31.60 19.70
C LYS A 477 19.22 -30.93 20.68
N ALA A 478 20.00 -29.97 20.20
CA ALA A 478 20.98 -29.26 21.00
C ALA A 478 20.30 -28.20 21.85
N LYS A 479 20.75 -28.08 23.10
CA LYS A 479 20.27 -27.03 24.01
C LYS A 479 20.90 -25.67 23.69
N PRO A 480 20.20 -24.55 23.96
CA PRO A 480 20.75 -23.22 23.77
C PRO A 480 21.98 -22.95 24.66
N ALA A 481 23.11 -22.62 24.04
CA ALA A 481 24.32 -22.20 24.75
C ALA A 481 24.23 -20.72 25.15
N ILE A 482 23.54 -20.43 26.25
CA ILE A 482 23.35 -19.06 26.75
C ILE A 482 24.57 -18.64 27.59
N SER A 483 25.48 -17.89 26.97
CA SER A 483 26.62 -17.27 27.65
C SER A 483 26.25 -15.90 28.23
N LYS A 484 27.02 -15.44 29.23
CA LYS A 484 26.89 -14.07 29.74
C LYS A 484 27.12 -13.06 28.61
N SER A 485 26.16 -12.15 28.44
CA SER A 485 26.22 -11.09 27.44
C SER A 485 27.32 -10.06 27.76
N PRO A 486 28.04 -9.54 26.75
CA PRO A 486 28.86 -8.32 26.87
C PRO A 486 28.05 -7.11 27.35
N ASN A 487 26.75 -7.06 27.04
CA ASN A 487 25.86 -6.03 27.54
C ASN A 487 25.36 -6.39 28.94
N PRO A 488 25.78 -5.63 29.99
CA PRO A 488 25.51 -5.97 31.38
C PRO A 488 24.04 -5.81 31.79
N PHE A 489 23.19 -5.29 30.90
CA PHE A 489 21.76 -5.11 31.14
C PHE A 489 20.91 -6.27 30.59
N THR A 490 21.52 -7.27 29.97
CA THR A 490 20.82 -8.31 29.21
C THR A 490 21.18 -9.73 29.67
N THR A 491 20.31 -10.68 29.33
CA THR A 491 20.48 -12.10 29.71
C THR A 491 21.38 -12.90 28.78
N GLY A 492 21.62 -12.42 27.55
CA GLY A 492 22.33 -13.18 26.50
C GLY A 492 21.47 -14.22 25.80
N ARG A 493 20.17 -14.31 26.14
CA ARG A 493 19.24 -15.26 25.52
C ARG A 493 19.03 -14.95 24.03
N ARG A 494 18.82 -13.68 23.68
CA ARG A 494 18.62 -13.26 22.29
C ARG A 494 19.85 -13.55 21.43
N LEU A 495 21.06 -13.34 21.96
CA LEU A 495 22.28 -13.71 21.24
C LEU A 495 22.38 -15.22 20.97
N ALA A 496 22.00 -16.07 21.93
CA ALA A 496 21.98 -17.52 21.72
C ALA A 496 21.00 -17.92 20.61
N LEU A 497 19.81 -17.31 20.59
CA LEU A 497 18.82 -17.51 19.52
C LEU A 497 19.35 -17.01 18.17
N ALA A 498 19.91 -15.81 18.13
CA ALA A 498 20.43 -15.20 16.91
C ALA A 498 21.55 -16.04 16.28
N ARG A 499 22.47 -16.56 17.10
CA ARG A 499 23.54 -17.46 16.65
C ARG A 499 23.02 -18.79 16.09
N TRP A 500 21.94 -19.32 16.67
CA TRP A 500 21.33 -20.54 16.15
C TRP A 500 20.64 -20.32 14.80
N ILE A 501 19.89 -19.22 14.66
CA ILE A 501 19.25 -18.86 13.39
C ILE A 501 20.29 -18.54 12.32
N ALA A 502 21.35 -17.80 12.65
CA ALA A 502 22.41 -17.42 11.71
C ALA A 502 23.44 -18.54 11.46
N ASN A 503 23.29 -19.72 12.06
CA ASN A 503 24.22 -20.83 11.86
C ASN A 503 24.12 -21.38 10.41
N PRO A 504 25.23 -21.57 9.68
CA PRO A 504 25.20 -22.19 8.34
C PRO A 504 24.62 -23.61 8.31
N GLU A 505 24.63 -24.33 9.43
CA GLU A 505 23.99 -25.65 9.57
C GLU A 505 22.48 -25.56 9.82
N HIS A 506 21.92 -24.37 10.05
CA HIS A 506 20.48 -24.20 10.25
C HIS A 506 19.73 -24.54 8.95
N PRO A 507 18.75 -25.46 8.98
CA PRO A 507 18.17 -26.02 7.75
C PRO A 507 17.33 -25.03 6.96
N LEU A 508 16.86 -23.93 7.56
CA LEU A 508 15.88 -23.05 6.95
C LEU A 508 16.43 -21.68 6.54
N THR A 509 17.39 -21.12 7.28
CA THR A 509 17.73 -19.68 7.18
C THR A 509 18.23 -19.31 5.78
N ALA A 510 19.18 -20.08 5.26
CA ALA A 510 19.71 -19.88 3.91
C ALA A 510 18.67 -20.20 2.83
N ARG A 511 17.85 -21.26 3.01
CA ARG A 511 16.76 -21.62 2.08
C ARG A 511 15.72 -20.51 1.98
N VAL A 512 15.27 -19.96 3.11
CA VAL A 512 14.26 -18.90 3.17
C VAL A 512 14.77 -17.65 2.48
N MET A 513 15.99 -17.21 2.78
CA MET A 513 16.55 -16.00 2.16
C MET A 513 16.83 -16.20 0.67
N ALA A 514 17.39 -17.34 0.27
CA ALA A 514 17.60 -17.68 -1.14
C ALA A 514 16.27 -17.73 -1.92
N ASN A 515 15.22 -18.31 -1.32
CA ASN A 515 13.88 -18.36 -1.89
C ASN A 515 13.27 -16.97 -2.07
N ARG A 516 13.48 -16.04 -1.12
CA ARG A 516 13.02 -14.64 -1.24
C ARG A 516 13.77 -13.90 -2.34
N ILE A 517 15.09 -14.06 -2.41
CA ILE A 517 15.90 -13.45 -3.48
C ILE A 517 15.43 -13.98 -4.85
N TRP A 518 15.20 -15.29 -4.97
CA TRP A 518 14.60 -15.89 -6.15
C TRP A 518 13.22 -15.31 -6.47
N GLN A 519 12.32 -15.26 -5.48
CA GLN A 519 10.98 -14.71 -5.61
C GLN A 519 11.00 -13.29 -6.16
N PHE A 520 11.91 -12.43 -5.71
CA PHE A 520 11.97 -11.04 -6.16
C PHE A 520 12.57 -10.87 -7.56
N HIS A 521 13.17 -11.91 -8.14
CA HIS A 521 13.59 -11.97 -9.55
C HIS A 521 12.54 -12.62 -10.46
N PHE A 522 11.81 -13.63 -9.95
CA PHE A 522 10.85 -14.42 -10.74
C PHE A 522 9.37 -14.14 -10.42
N GLY A 523 9.06 -13.26 -9.46
CA GLY A 523 7.69 -12.97 -9.01
C GLY A 523 7.04 -14.06 -8.14
N ARG A 524 7.64 -15.26 -8.07
CA ARG A 524 7.22 -16.40 -7.26
C ARG A 524 8.47 -17.09 -6.71
N GLY A 525 8.48 -17.42 -5.42
CA GLY A 525 9.54 -18.25 -4.83
C GLY A 525 9.51 -19.68 -5.40
N LEU A 526 10.58 -20.44 -5.24
CA LEU A 526 10.56 -21.89 -5.45
C LEU A 526 9.55 -22.53 -4.49
N VAL A 527 9.59 -22.13 -3.22
CA VAL A 527 8.49 -22.28 -2.27
C VAL A 527 7.57 -21.07 -2.40
N ALA A 528 6.33 -21.31 -2.82
CA ALA A 528 5.35 -20.25 -3.11
C ALA A 528 4.84 -19.52 -1.86
N THR A 529 5.09 -20.07 -0.67
CA THR A 529 4.76 -19.51 0.66
C THR A 529 6.05 -19.11 1.40
N PRO A 530 6.61 -17.91 1.17
CA PRO A 530 7.94 -17.55 1.66
C PRO A 530 8.07 -17.46 3.18
N ASN A 531 6.95 -17.30 3.89
CA ASN A 531 6.88 -17.30 5.35
C ASN A 531 6.52 -18.68 5.95
N ASP A 532 6.25 -19.69 5.12
CA ASP A 532 5.83 -21.01 5.59
C ASP A 532 6.42 -22.13 4.71
N PHE A 533 7.48 -22.74 5.21
CA PHE A 533 8.17 -23.91 4.69
C PHE A 533 7.72 -25.20 5.39
N GLY A 534 6.82 -25.07 6.36
CA GLY A 534 6.25 -26.19 7.11
C GLY A 534 5.30 -27.03 6.26
N LYS A 535 4.69 -28.03 6.89
CA LYS A 535 3.68 -28.91 6.30
C LYS A 535 2.38 -28.17 5.93
N ALA A 536 2.13 -26.99 6.51
CA ALA A 536 1.03 -26.11 6.13
C ALA A 536 1.31 -25.30 4.84
N GLY A 537 2.59 -25.08 4.52
CA GLY A 537 3.04 -24.35 3.34
C GLY A 537 2.99 -25.16 2.04
N MET A 538 3.33 -24.50 0.93
CA MET A 538 3.41 -25.13 -0.38
C MET A 538 4.73 -25.90 -0.55
N PRO A 539 4.72 -27.09 -1.19
CA PRO A 539 5.94 -27.85 -1.42
C PRO A 539 6.88 -27.12 -2.38
N CYS A 540 8.18 -27.39 -2.28
CA CYS A 540 9.18 -26.92 -3.24
C CYS A 540 9.22 -27.85 -4.48
N PRO A 541 8.86 -27.37 -5.68
CA PRO A 541 8.88 -28.19 -6.90
C PRO A 541 10.30 -28.63 -7.31
N ASN A 542 11.32 -27.84 -6.96
CA ASN A 542 12.72 -28.14 -7.25
C ASN A 542 13.60 -27.94 -6.00
N GLN A 543 13.56 -28.91 -5.09
CA GLN A 543 14.33 -28.88 -3.84
C GLN A 543 15.84 -28.83 -4.09
N ALA A 544 16.33 -29.54 -5.11
CA ALA A 544 17.75 -29.55 -5.45
C ALA A 544 18.26 -28.15 -5.82
N LEU A 545 17.48 -27.40 -6.61
CA LEU A 545 17.81 -26.01 -6.93
C LEU A 545 17.82 -25.11 -5.68
N LEU A 546 16.83 -25.24 -4.81
CA LEU A 546 16.76 -24.43 -3.60
C LEU A 546 17.93 -24.72 -2.65
N ASP A 547 18.27 -25.99 -2.46
CA ASP A 547 19.40 -26.40 -1.63
C ASP A 547 20.73 -25.94 -2.24
N TRP A 548 20.89 -26.03 -3.56
CA TRP A 548 22.06 -25.49 -4.24
C TRP A 548 22.21 -23.98 -4.03
N LEU A 549 21.13 -23.21 -4.20
CA LEU A 549 21.14 -21.76 -3.96
C LEU A 549 21.45 -21.42 -2.50
N ALA A 550 20.94 -22.21 -1.56
CA ALA A 550 21.20 -22.00 -0.13
C ALA A 550 22.67 -22.27 0.22
N VAL A 551 23.26 -23.35 -0.30
CA VAL A 551 24.70 -23.63 -0.11
C VAL A 551 25.55 -22.57 -0.81
N GLU A 552 25.20 -22.18 -2.04
CA GLU A 552 25.91 -21.12 -2.77
C GLU A 552 25.85 -19.78 -2.03
N PHE A 553 24.74 -19.48 -1.36
CA PHE A 553 24.61 -18.29 -0.53
C PHE A 553 25.52 -18.32 0.70
N ILE A 554 25.62 -19.46 1.38
CA ILE A 554 26.53 -19.66 2.52
C ILE A 554 28.00 -19.57 2.07
N ASP A 555 28.37 -20.32 1.01
CA ASP A 555 29.75 -20.38 0.50
C ASP A 555 30.19 -19.04 -0.11
N GLY A 556 29.25 -18.27 -0.66
CA GLY A 556 29.42 -16.88 -1.08
C GLY A 556 29.52 -15.86 0.06
N GLY A 557 29.69 -16.32 1.31
CA GLY A 557 29.84 -15.46 2.49
C GLY A 557 28.56 -14.74 2.88
N TRP A 558 27.39 -15.33 2.63
CA TRP A 558 26.08 -14.74 2.89
C TRP A 558 25.82 -13.42 2.15
N SER A 559 26.52 -13.18 1.04
CA SER A 559 26.37 -11.99 0.19
C SER A 559 25.10 -12.07 -0.66
N ILE A 560 24.21 -11.10 -0.48
CA ILE A 560 22.96 -11.00 -1.26
C ILE A 560 23.32 -10.59 -2.70
N LYS A 561 24.28 -9.67 -2.86
CA LYS A 561 24.72 -9.25 -4.20
C LYS A 561 25.38 -10.40 -4.97
N HIS A 562 26.12 -11.29 -4.30
CA HIS A 562 26.64 -12.51 -4.92
C HIS A 562 25.49 -13.36 -5.48
N LEU A 563 24.46 -13.61 -4.69
CA LEU A 563 23.34 -14.43 -5.16
C LEU A 563 22.57 -13.78 -6.33
N HIS A 564 22.46 -12.45 -6.37
CA HIS A 564 21.95 -11.76 -7.56
C HIS A 564 22.78 -12.05 -8.81
N ARG A 565 24.13 -11.95 -8.72
CA ARG A 565 25.01 -12.25 -9.86
C ARG A 565 24.80 -13.66 -10.37
N VAL A 566 24.72 -14.62 -9.45
CA VAL A 566 24.51 -16.03 -9.77
C VAL A 566 23.17 -16.24 -10.50
N ILE A 567 22.07 -15.72 -9.94
CA ILE A 567 20.74 -15.86 -10.53
C ILE A 567 20.65 -15.14 -11.88
N MET A 568 21.10 -13.90 -11.98
CA MET A 568 20.93 -13.08 -13.18
C MET A 568 21.86 -13.51 -14.33
N LYS A 569 22.89 -14.32 -14.07
CA LYS A 569 23.71 -14.96 -15.11
C LYS A 569 23.02 -16.17 -15.74
N SER A 570 22.05 -16.79 -15.08
CA SER A 570 21.34 -17.97 -15.60
C SER A 570 20.62 -17.66 -16.91
N GLU A 571 20.47 -18.68 -17.76
CA GLU A 571 19.54 -18.61 -18.88
C GLU A 571 18.11 -18.44 -18.38
N ALA A 572 17.72 -19.17 -17.32
CA ALA A 572 16.39 -19.09 -16.71
C ALA A 572 15.93 -17.65 -16.41
N TYR A 573 16.79 -16.84 -15.78
CA TYR A 573 16.49 -15.42 -15.52
C TYR A 573 16.32 -14.61 -16.81
N ARG A 574 17.06 -14.96 -17.87
CA ARG A 574 17.15 -14.23 -19.14
C ARG A 574 16.14 -14.70 -20.20
N ARG A 575 15.32 -15.72 -19.93
CA ARG A 575 14.27 -16.20 -20.86
C ARG A 575 13.22 -15.13 -21.18
N THR A 576 12.55 -15.27 -22.32
CA THR A 576 11.34 -14.49 -22.66
C THR A 576 10.17 -14.88 -21.77
N SER A 577 9.18 -14.00 -21.68
CA SER A 577 7.92 -14.26 -20.95
C SER A 577 6.80 -14.80 -21.84
N TRP A 578 7.11 -15.12 -23.10
CA TRP A 578 6.15 -15.56 -24.11
C TRP A 578 5.39 -16.81 -23.67
N GLN A 579 4.11 -16.85 -23.97
CA GLN A 579 3.29 -18.02 -23.70
C GLN A 579 3.54 -19.12 -24.74
N ASN A 580 3.61 -20.36 -24.27
CA ASN A 580 3.59 -21.56 -25.10
C ASN A 580 2.40 -22.42 -24.64
N PRO A 581 1.37 -22.64 -25.48
CA PRO A 581 0.17 -23.37 -25.07
C PRO A 581 0.44 -24.77 -24.52
N ALA A 582 1.38 -25.52 -25.11
CA ALA A 582 1.70 -26.87 -24.65
C ALA A 582 2.38 -26.86 -23.28
N ASN A 583 3.33 -25.95 -23.07
CA ASN A 583 3.98 -25.79 -21.77
C ASN A 583 2.98 -25.27 -20.72
N GLN A 584 2.08 -24.37 -21.10
CA GLN A 584 1.06 -23.80 -20.21
C GLN A 584 0.03 -24.86 -19.78
N GLU A 585 -0.25 -25.87 -20.59
CA GLU A 585 -1.07 -27.01 -20.21
C GLU A 585 -0.32 -27.95 -19.24
N ALA A 586 0.97 -28.20 -19.49
CA ALA A 586 1.79 -29.11 -18.68
C ALA A 586 2.24 -28.50 -17.33
N ASP A 587 2.51 -27.20 -17.30
CA ASP A 587 2.93 -26.42 -16.13
C ASP A 587 2.30 -25.01 -16.16
N PRO A 588 1.00 -24.88 -15.81
CA PRO A 588 0.27 -23.63 -15.89
C PRO A 588 0.82 -22.52 -14.98
N GLY A 589 1.43 -22.91 -13.86
CA GLY A 589 2.01 -22.00 -12.87
C GLY A 589 3.43 -21.56 -13.20
N ASN A 590 4.04 -22.11 -14.26
CA ASN A 590 5.47 -21.96 -14.56
C ASN A 590 6.34 -22.32 -13.33
N GLU A 591 5.95 -23.37 -12.60
CA GLU A 591 6.66 -23.86 -11.41
C GLU A 591 8.04 -24.43 -11.76
N LEU A 592 8.19 -24.94 -12.98
CA LEU A 592 9.43 -25.48 -13.52
C LEU A 592 10.27 -24.42 -14.26
N VAL A 593 9.79 -23.18 -14.31
CA VAL A 593 10.55 -22.01 -14.79
C VAL A 593 10.97 -22.17 -16.26
N TRP A 594 10.10 -22.72 -17.11
CA TRP A 594 10.34 -22.86 -18.55
C TRP A 594 10.32 -21.49 -19.27
N ARG A 595 9.76 -20.46 -18.65
CA ARG A 595 9.82 -19.06 -19.11
C ARG A 595 10.10 -18.10 -17.96
N GLN A 596 10.33 -16.83 -18.27
CA GLN A 596 10.24 -15.79 -17.26
C GLN A 596 8.76 -15.44 -16.96
N ASN A 597 8.46 -15.05 -15.73
CA ASN A 597 7.11 -14.66 -15.34
C ASN A 597 6.82 -13.21 -15.71
N LEU A 598 5.61 -12.93 -16.19
CA LEU A 598 5.13 -11.55 -16.34
C LEU A 598 4.98 -10.97 -14.93
N ARG A 599 5.64 -9.84 -14.69
CA ARG A 599 5.62 -9.16 -13.40
C ARG A 599 5.13 -7.74 -13.57
N ARG A 600 4.12 -7.41 -12.76
CA ARG A 600 3.68 -6.03 -12.59
C ARG A 600 4.68 -5.27 -11.73
N LEU A 601 4.86 -3.99 -12.03
CA LEU A 601 5.61 -3.10 -11.15
C LEU A 601 4.88 -2.95 -9.81
N GLU A 602 5.62 -2.89 -8.71
CA GLU A 602 5.05 -2.52 -7.42
C GLU A 602 4.70 -1.03 -7.40
N ALA A 603 3.77 -0.66 -6.53
CA ALA A 603 3.30 0.71 -6.33
C ALA A 603 4.43 1.76 -6.24
N GLU A 604 5.51 1.43 -5.53
CA GLU A 604 6.67 2.28 -5.35
C GLU A 604 7.45 2.46 -6.65
N ALA A 605 7.65 1.39 -7.42
CA ALA A 605 8.38 1.43 -8.68
C ALA A 605 7.60 2.19 -9.76
N ILE A 606 6.27 2.06 -9.80
CA ILE A 606 5.37 2.87 -10.63
C ILE A 606 5.58 4.36 -10.32
N ARG A 607 5.39 4.75 -9.06
CA ARG A 607 5.52 6.15 -8.67
C ARG A 607 6.92 6.73 -8.94
N ASP A 608 7.96 5.97 -8.60
CA ASP A 608 9.35 6.39 -8.76
C ASP A 608 9.77 6.45 -10.23
N ALA A 609 9.22 5.58 -11.10
CA ALA A 609 9.42 5.65 -12.54
C ALA A 609 8.84 6.96 -13.12
N MET A 610 7.63 7.36 -12.73
CA MET A 610 7.07 8.64 -13.16
C MET A 610 7.92 9.84 -12.73
N LEU A 611 8.44 9.82 -11.50
CA LEU A 611 9.34 10.86 -11.01
C LEU A 611 10.66 10.91 -11.80
N LYS A 612 11.24 9.74 -12.10
CA LYS A 612 12.47 9.66 -12.91
C LYS A 612 12.20 10.17 -14.33
N THR A 613 11.17 9.68 -14.98
CA THR A 613 10.81 10.01 -16.37
C THR A 613 10.45 11.47 -16.54
N SER A 614 9.82 12.11 -15.55
CA SER A 614 9.53 13.55 -15.57
C SER A 614 10.68 14.43 -15.07
N ASN A 615 11.86 13.85 -14.84
CA ASN A 615 13.07 14.51 -14.31
C ASN A 615 12.82 15.30 -13.01
N SER A 616 11.88 14.83 -12.19
CA SER A 616 11.52 15.46 -10.91
C SER A 616 12.03 14.68 -9.69
N LEU A 617 12.53 13.46 -9.89
CA LEU A 617 13.01 12.59 -8.82
C LEU A 617 14.11 13.25 -7.97
N ASN A 618 13.83 13.39 -6.68
CA ASN A 618 14.79 13.79 -5.67
C ASN A 618 15.52 12.56 -5.11
N ASN A 619 16.80 12.42 -5.44
CA ASN A 619 17.65 11.30 -5.01
C ASN A 619 18.18 11.42 -3.57
N THR A 620 17.63 12.31 -2.72
CA THR A 620 18.06 12.45 -1.32
C THR A 620 17.71 11.19 -0.52
N MET A 621 18.74 10.50 -0.07
CA MET A 621 18.63 9.28 0.72
C MET A 621 18.61 9.55 2.23
N GLY A 622 17.93 8.65 2.95
CA GLY A 622 17.91 8.62 4.41
C GLY A 622 17.15 9.77 5.08
N GLY A 623 17.24 9.87 6.40
CA GLY A 623 16.57 10.90 7.18
C GLY A 623 15.07 10.67 7.31
N ARG A 624 14.36 11.63 7.91
CA ARG A 624 12.92 11.51 8.11
C ARG A 624 12.18 11.38 6.76
N GLY A 625 11.14 10.56 6.75
CA GLY A 625 10.26 10.42 5.59
C GLY A 625 9.45 11.69 5.31
N PHE A 626 8.98 11.84 4.07
CA PHE A 626 8.10 12.93 3.67
C PHE A 626 6.63 12.54 3.86
N TYR A 627 5.78 13.53 4.11
CA TYR A 627 4.34 13.32 4.16
C TYR A 627 3.75 13.46 2.75
N PRO A 628 3.16 12.39 2.20
CA PRO A 628 2.48 12.50 0.92
C PRO A 628 1.27 13.44 1.02
N ASN A 629 0.98 14.13 -0.08
CA ASN A 629 -0.22 14.97 -0.15
C ASN A 629 -1.48 14.11 -0.21
N PHE A 630 -2.41 14.35 0.71
CA PHE A 630 -3.76 13.79 0.65
C PHE A 630 -4.74 14.87 0.23
N SER A 631 -5.79 14.46 -0.49
CA SER A 631 -6.91 15.34 -0.78
C SER A 631 -7.61 15.72 0.53
N GLY A 632 -8.30 16.86 0.51
CA GLY A 632 -9.09 17.28 1.67
C GLY A 632 -10.09 16.19 2.12
N GLU A 633 -10.66 15.43 1.19
CA GLU A 633 -11.60 14.34 1.50
C GLU A 633 -10.97 13.22 2.34
N VAL A 634 -9.77 12.75 1.98
CA VAL A 634 -9.06 11.70 2.73
C VAL A 634 -8.73 12.18 4.14
N ILE A 635 -8.31 13.44 4.28
CA ILE A 635 -8.02 14.03 5.59
C ILE A 635 -9.30 14.15 6.43
N ALA A 636 -10.44 14.47 5.82
CA ALA A 636 -11.73 14.61 6.49
C ALA A 636 -12.26 13.28 7.06
N GLY A 637 -11.88 12.14 6.47
CA GLY A 637 -12.29 10.81 6.94
C GLY A 637 -11.70 10.40 8.30
N ALA A 638 -10.68 11.11 8.79
CA ALA A 638 -10.09 10.83 10.11
C ALA A 638 -10.93 11.40 11.26
N SER A 639 -10.99 10.71 12.40
CA SER A 639 -11.74 11.16 13.59
C SER A 639 -11.30 12.54 14.10
N LYS A 640 -10.03 12.90 13.89
CA LYS A 640 -9.48 14.25 14.10
C LYS A 640 -8.70 14.67 12.85
N PRO A 641 -9.33 15.34 11.88
CA PRO A 641 -8.72 15.64 10.58
C PRO A 641 -7.37 16.38 10.72
N GLY A 642 -6.33 15.85 10.09
CA GLY A 642 -4.96 16.41 10.13
C GLY A 642 -4.13 16.04 11.37
N ARG A 643 -4.72 15.45 12.42
CA ARG A 643 -3.97 15.05 13.62
C ARG A 643 -2.97 13.92 13.30
N GLY A 644 -1.73 14.09 13.75
CA GLY A 644 -0.65 13.12 13.52
C GLY A 644 -0.18 13.05 12.06
N TRP A 645 -0.58 14.00 11.23
CA TRP A 645 -0.08 14.19 9.88
C TRP A 645 0.76 15.45 9.78
N GLY A 646 1.64 15.52 8.79
CA GLY A 646 2.46 16.70 8.52
C GLY A 646 2.39 17.12 7.06
N TYR A 647 3.14 18.16 6.73
CA TYR A 647 3.23 18.71 5.38
C TYR A 647 4.67 18.62 4.89
N SER A 648 4.84 18.20 3.64
CA SER A 648 6.11 18.20 2.94
C SER A 648 5.98 19.00 1.65
N ARG A 649 7.03 19.73 1.29
CA ARG A 649 7.10 20.52 0.05
C ARG A 649 7.21 19.61 -1.16
N ASP A 650 6.92 20.15 -2.34
CA ASP A 650 6.92 19.39 -3.60
C ASP A 650 8.25 18.65 -3.85
N ASN A 651 9.40 19.28 -3.60
CA ASN A 651 10.71 18.64 -3.76
C ASN A 651 10.96 17.51 -2.74
N GLU A 652 10.44 17.63 -1.51
CA GLU A 652 10.55 16.57 -0.51
C GLU A 652 9.65 15.39 -0.87
N GLN A 653 8.45 15.68 -1.37
CA GLN A 653 7.53 14.68 -1.88
C GLN A 653 8.08 14.00 -3.12
N ALA A 654 8.92 14.63 -3.93
CA ALA A 654 9.53 14.01 -5.11
C ALA A 654 10.65 12.99 -4.78
N ARG A 655 10.85 12.63 -3.51
CA ARG A 655 11.78 11.55 -3.13
C ARG A 655 11.22 10.17 -3.51
N ARG A 656 12.13 9.19 -3.54
CA ARG A 656 11.79 7.76 -3.69
C ARG A 656 10.70 7.34 -2.71
N SER A 657 9.79 6.50 -3.16
CA SER A 657 8.62 6.05 -2.40
C SER A 657 8.97 5.35 -1.09
N VAL A 658 10.13 4.72 -0.97
CA VAL A 658 10.62 4.10 0.29
C VAL A 658 10.77 5.12 1.44
N TYR A 659 10.84 6.42 1.12
CA TYR A 659 10.87 7.52 2.10
C TYR A 659 9.50 8.13 2.40
N THR A 660 8.42 7.55 1.88
CA THR A 660 7.06 8.00 2.18
C THR A 660 6.72 7.71 3.63
N PHE A 661 6.09 8.65 4.33
CA PHE A 661 5.60 8.43 5.68
C PHE A 661 4.44 7.43 5.69
N VAL A 662 4.66 6.26 6.27
CA VAL A 662 3.66 5.18 6.33
C VAL A 662 2.92 5.22 7.66
N LYS A 663 1.64 5.61 7.61
CA LYS A 663 0.71 5.56 8.74
C LYS A 663 -0.19 4.34 8.61
N ARG A 664 -0.25 3.51 9.64
CA ARG A 664 -0.95 2.22 9.63
C ARG A 664 -2.46 2.37 9.39
N THR A 665 -3.07 3.40 9.97
CA THR A 665 -4.52 3.67 9.83
C THR A 665 -4.88 4.53 8.60
N MET A 666 -3.90 4.98 7.83
CA MET A 666 -4.11 5.89 6.71
C MET A 666 -3.08 5.64 5.60
N MET A 667 -3.44 4.73 4.70
CA MET A 667 -2.60 4.37 3.56
C MET A 667 -2.68 5.44 2.48
N VAL A 668 -1.61 5.53 1.68
CA VAL A 668 -1.57 6.48 0.56
C VAL A 668 -2.44 5.94 -0.57
N PRO A 669 -3.51 6.64 -1.01
CA PRO A 669 -4.47 6.09 -1.97
C PRO A 669 -3.80 5.62 -3.27
N PHE A 670 -2.82 6.38 -3.77
CA PHE A 670 -2.05 5.98 -4.95
C PHE A 670 -1.33 4.64 -4.71
N LEU A 671 -0.64 4.48 -3.57
CA LEU A 671 0.10 3.25 -3.30
C LEU A 671 -0.83 2.06 -3.03
N GLU A 672 -1.90 2.29 -2.27
CA GLU A 672 -2.89 1.28 -1.91
C GLU A 672 -3.56 0.65 -3.14
N VAL A 673 -3.98 1.48 -4.10
CA VAL A 673 -4.59 1.02 -5.36
C VAL A 673 -3.66 0.06 -6.14
N PHE A 674 -2.34 0.21 -6.00
CA PHE A 674 -1.33 -0.67 -6.63
C PHE A 674 -0.80 -1.77 -5.71
N ASP A 675 -1.62 -2.20 -4.74
CA ASP A 675 -1.34 -3.32 -3.83
C ASP A 675 -0.10 -3.09 -2.94
N TYR A 676 0.03 -1.89 -2.36
CA TYR A 676 1.03 -1.64 -1.32
C TYR A 676 0.86 -2.62 -0.14
N SER A 677 1.96 -2.92 0.56
CA SER A 677 1.97 -3.90 1.65
C SER A 677 1.09 -3.50 2.84
N GLY A 678 0.36 -4.47 3.39
CA GLY A 678 -0.21 -4.33 4.73
C GLY A 678 0.90 -4.22 5.79
N THR A 679 0.68 -3.42 6.83
CA THR A 679 1.72 -3.18 7.85
C THR A 679 1.51 -3.96 9.14
N GLU A 680 0.36 -4.63 9.32
CA GLU A 680 -0.05 -5.24 10.60
C GLU A 680 0.67 -6.54 10.97
N GLY A 681 1.18 -7.28 9.98
CA GLY A 681 1.88 -8.55 10.18
C GLY A 681 3.01 -8.74 9.16
N SER A 682 3.84 -9.76 9.34
CA SER A 682 4.87 -10.11 8.36
C SER A 682 4.22 -10.54 7.04
N ILE A 683 4.70 -9.98 5.93
CA ILE A 683 4.20 -10.33 4.59
C ILE A 683 5.30 -11.03 3.80
N GLY A 684 5.05 -12.30 3.44
CA GLY A 684 5.96 -13.08 2.59
C GLY A 684 5.82 -12.78 1.10
N ALA A 685 4.61 -12.46 0.64
CA ALA A 685 4.32 -12.08 -0.74
C ALA A 685 3.12 -11.13 -0.75
N ARG A 686 3.20 -10.03 -1.53
CA ARG A 686 2.06 -9.14 -1.73
C ARG A 686 1.02 -9.80 -2.64
N ALA A 687 -0.25 -9.54 -2.38
CA ALA A 687 -1.29 -9.84 -3.36
C ALA A 687 -1.10 -8.94 -4.60
N VAL A 688 -1.46 -9.45 -5.77
CA VAL A 688 -1.43 -8.69 -7.03
C VAL A 688 -2.83 -8.67 -7.60
N THR A 689 -3.41 -7.48 -7.71
CA THR A 689 -4.74 -7.27 -8.29
C THR A 689 -4.64 -6.57 -9.64
N THR A 690 -5.62 -6.81 -10.50
CA THR A 690 -5.80 -6.11 -11.77
C THR A 690 -7.22 -5.61 -11.84
N VAL A 691 -7.43 -4.33 -11.53
CA VAL A 691 -8.75 -3.74 -11.36
C VAL A 691 -8.85 -2.39 -12.07
N ALA A 692 -10.02 -2.06 -12.58
CA ALA A 692 -10.26 -0.80 -13.32
C ALA A 692 -9.83 0.48 -12.56
N PRO A 693 -9.99 0.60 -11.22
CA PRO A 693 -9.49 1.74 -10.47
C PRO A 693 -8.01 2.05 -10.67
N GLN A 694 -7.15 1.04 -10.89
CA GLN A 694 -5.72 1.25 -11.12
C GLN A 694 -5.46 2.10 -12.37
N ALA A 695 -6.06 1.74 -13.51
CA ALA A 695 -5.92 2.51 -14.74
C ALA A 695 -6.54 3.92 -14.60
N LEU A 696 -7.66 4.04 -13.89
CA LEU A 696 -8.30 5.34 -13.64
C LEU A 696 -7.44 6.25 -12.74
N THR A 697 -6.73 5.69 -11.75
CA THR A 697 -5.79 6.43 -10.89
C THR A 697 -4.62 6.99 -11.70
N LEU A 698 -4.08 6.22 -12.65
CA LEU A 698 -3.02 6.72 -13.54
C LEU A 698 -3.50 7.87 -14.42
N LEU A 699 -4.77 7.85 -14.88
CA LEU A 699 -5.28 8.91 -15.73
C LEU A 699 -5.71 10.18 -14.99
N ASN A 700 -6.20 10.05 -13.75
CA ASN A 700 -6.94 11.12 -13.07
C ASN A 700 -6.28 11.65 -11.79
N SER A 701 -5.26 10.98 -11.26
CA SER A 701 -4.65 11.46 -10.00
C SER A 701 -3.87 12.76 -10.17
N ASP A 702 -3.91 13.61 -9.15
CA ASP A 702 -3.16 14.87 -9.11
C ASP A 702 -1.65 14.66 -9.28
N PHE A 703 -1.14 13.56 -8.73
CA PHE A 703 0.26 13.18 -8.85
C PHE A 703 0.65 12.99 -10.33
N VAL A 704 -0.09 12.15 -11.07
CA VAL A 704 0.23 11.86 -12.48
C VAL A 704 0.02 13.10 -13.35
N SER A 705 -1.08 13.81 -13.14
CA SER A 705 -1.36 15.08 -13.82
C SER A 705 -0.23 16.11 -13.63
N ARG A 706 0.37 16.15 -12.43
CA ARG A 706 1.54 16.99 -12.15
C ARG A 706 2.80 16.51 -12.88
N GLN A 707 3.12 15.21 -12.83
CA GLN A 707 4.28 14.68 -13.55
C GLN A 707 4.15 14.85 -15.07
N ALA A 708 2.95 14.66 -15.62
CA ALA A 708 2.65 14.90 -17.03
C ALA A 708 2.85 16.37 -17.42
N SER A 709 2.50 17.29 -16.51
CA SER A 709 2.72 18.72 -16.72
C SER A 709 4.21 19.09 -16.73
N LEU A 710 5.03 18.43 -15.89
CA LEU A 710 6.48 18.64 -15.85
C LEU A 710 7.15 18.10 -17.11
N LEU A 711 6.83 16.86 -17.49
CA LEU A 711 7.33 16.23 -18.71
C LEU A 711 6.97 17.04 -19.96
N ALA A 712 5.72 17.48 -20.10
CA ALA A 712 5.30 18.29 -21.25
C ALA A 712 6.04 19.64 -21.33
N ARG A 713 6.38 20.27 -20.19
CA ARG A 713 7.16 21.51 -20.16
C ARG A 713 8.60 21.28 -20.60
N GLU A 714 9.20 20.18 -20.17
CA GLU A 714 10.56 19.82 -20.56
C GLU A 714 10.64 19.57 -22.07
N LEU A 715 9.75 18.75 -22.63
CA LEU A 715 9.72 18.43 -24.05
C LEU A 715 9.58 19.68 -24.94
N GLN A 716 8.88 20.72 -24.47
CA GLN A 716 8.75 22.00 -25.17
C GLN A 716 10.06 22.81 -25.24
N THR A 717 11.06 22.49 -24.42
CA THR A 717 12.36 23.18 -24.40
C THR A 717 13.42 22.52 -25.28
N VAL A 718 13.21 21.25 -25.67
CA VAL A 718 14.26 20.40 -26.26
C VAL A 718 14.33 20.52 -27.79
N GLU A 719 13.28 20.97 -28.50
CA GLU A 719 13.30 21.11 -29.95
C GLU A 719 12.50 22.35 -30.41
N SER A 720 12.84 22.93 -31.56
CA SER A 720 11.96 23.91 -32.20
C SER A 720 10.61 23.24 -32.41
N ALA A 721 9.57 23.78 -31.77
CA ALA A 721 8.20 23.22 -31.68
C ALA A 721 7.45 23.11 -33.03
N GLU A 722 8.16 22.92 -34.14
CA GLU A 722 7.65 22.80 -35.51
C GLU A 722 7.81 21.38 -36.09
N ASP A 723 8.57 20.48 -35.45
CA ASP A 723 8.66 19.05 -35.85
C ASP A 723 7.97 18.12 -34.83
N ASP A 724 6.69 17.83 -35.09
CA ASP A 724 5.89 16.93 -34.26
C ASP A 724 6.50 15.51 -34.17
N THR A 725 7.20 15.02 -35.21
CA THR A 725 7.77 13.67 -35.19
C THR A 725 8.95 13.56 -34.23
N ALA A 726 9.79 14.58 -34.20
CA ALA A 726 10.91 14.66 -33.29
C ALA A 726 10.43 14.76 -31.83
N LEU A 727 9.41 15.59 -31.58
CA LEU A 727 8.74 15.71 -30.27
C LEU A 727 8.19 14.37 -29.78
N ILE A 728 7.49 13.63 -30.64
CA ILE A 728 6.95 12.31 -30.26
C ILE A 728 8.08 11.31 -29.99
N ASN A 729 9.16 11.31 -30.77
CA ASN A 729 10.30 10.44 -30.47
C ASN A 729 10.96 10.81 -29.14
N ALA A 730 11.13 12.09 -28.82
CA ALA A 730 11.64 12.52 -27.51
C ALA A 730 10.76 12.01 -26.36
N LEU A 731 9.43 12.11 -26.49
CA LEU A 731 8.49 11.58 -25.51
C LEU A 731 8.64 10.05 -25.33
N PHE A 732 8.72 9.29 -26.43
CA PHE A 732 8.88 7.84 -26.38
C PHE A 732 10.25 7.41 -25.83
N ARG A 733 11.32 8.13 -26.15
CA ARG A 733 12.65 7.88 -25.58
C ARG A 733 12.66 8.12 -24.08
N GLN A 734 12.01 9.19 -23.62
CA GLN A 734 11.97 9.54 -22.20
C GLN A 734 11.10 8.56 -21.38
N THR A 735 9.96 8.11 -21.94
CA THR A 735 8.99 7.26 -21.22
C THR A 735 9.22 5.75 -21.40
N LEU A 736 9.61 5.32 -22.59
CA LEU A 736 9.73 3.90 -22.97
C LEU A 736 11.15 3.49 -23.36
N ALA A 737 12.13 4.41 -23.34
CA ALA A 737 13.52 4.14 -23.70
C ALA A 737 13.70 3.51 -25.09
N ARG A 738 12.83 3.89 -26.05
CA ARG A 738 12.92 3.52 -27.46
C ARG A 738 12.34 4.62 -28.35
N ASP A 739 12.62 4.56 -29.65
CA ASP A 739 11.92 5.38 -30.64
C ASP A 739 10.46 4.94 -30.81
N ALA A 740 9.62 5.90 -31.23
CA ALA A 740 8.24 5.64 -31.58
C ALA A 740 8.16 4.92 -32.93
N ARG A 741 7.25 3.95 -33.05
CA ARG A 741 6.95 3.31 -34.34
C ARG A 741 6.16 4.27 -35.23
N PRO A 742 6.18 4.11 -36.56
CA PRO A 742 5.45 4.98 -37.48
C PRO A 742 3.95 5.13 -37.15
N GLU A 743 3.29 4.04 -36.73
CA GLU A 743 1.89 4.04 -36.30
C GLU A 743 1.67 4.79 -34.97
N GLU A 744 2.64 4.77 -34.06
CA GLU A 744 2.58 5.48 -32.78
C GLU A 744 2.78 6.98 -32.98
N VAL A 745 3.66 7.36 -33.91
CA VAL A 745 3.83 8.76 -34.35
C VAL A 745 2.54 9.29 -34.96
N ALA A 746 1.95 8.55 -35.91
CA ALA A 746 0.71 8.95 -36.56
C ALA A 746 -0.45 9.09 -35.55
N PHE A 747 -0.60 8.13 -34.63
CA PHE A 747 -1.60 8.21 -33.56
C PHE A 747 -1.40 9.42 -32.65
N SER A 748 -0.16 9.68 -32.24
CA SER A 748 0.15 10.76 -31.30
C SER A 748 -0.11 12.14 -31.92
N ILE A 749 0.22 12.34 -33.20
CA ILE A 749 -0.07 13.59 -33.92
C ILE A 749 -1.59 13.82 -34.06
N ASP A 750 -2.35 12.78 -34.43
CA ASP A 750 -3.81 12.86 -34.49
C ASP A 750 -4.41 13.18 -33.10
N TYR A 751 -3.91 12.52 -32.06
CA TYR A 751 -4.34 12.75 -30.69
C TYR A 751 -4.09 14.20 -30.25
N LEU A 752 -2.87 14.72 -30.45
CA LEU A 752 -2.51 16.10 -30.13
C LEU A 752 -3.42 17.09 -30.86
N SER A 753 -3.67 16.86 -32.16
CA SER A 753 -4.54 17.71 -32.98
C SER A 753 -5.97 17.75 -32.43
N ARG A 754 -6.56 16.59 -32.12
CA ARG A 754 -7.91 16.50 -31.55
C ARG A 754 -8.01 17.13 -30.17
N GLN A 755 -7.04 16.86 -29.30
CA GLN A 755 -7.02 17.44 -27.95
C GLN A 755 -6.82 18.96 -27.97
N ALA A 756 -5.99 19.48 -28.87
CA ALA A 756 -5.80 20.92 -29.01
C ALA A 756 -7.12 21.62 -29.38
N VAL A 757 -7.94 21.06 -30.27
CA VAL A 757 -9.27 21.60 -30.60
C VAL A 757 -10.19 21.64 -29.37
N GLN A 758 -10.18 20.58 -28.54
CA GLN A 758 -10.98 20.52 -27.32
C GLN A 758 -10.53 21.56 -26.28
N HIS A 759 -9.21 21.68 -26.05
CA HIS A 759 -8.67 22.68 -25.13
C HIS A 759 -8.87 24.11 -25.62
N GLU A 760 -8.85 24.35 -26.93
CA GLU A 760 -9.11 25.65 -27.53
C GLU A 760 -10.55 26.11 -27.24
N ALA A 761 -11.52 25.20 -27.28
CA ALA A 761 -12.92 25.49 -26.97
C ALA A 761 -13.16 25.91 -25.50
N ILE A 762 -12.25 25.53 -24.58
CA ILE A 762 -12.36 25.82 -23.14
C ILE A 762 -11.18 26.67 -22.61
N ARG A 763 -10.41 27.31 -23.49
CA ARG A 763 -9.15 27.97 -23.13
C ARG A 763 -9.30 29.07 -22.07
N HIS A 764 -10.46 29.73 -22.04
CA HIS A 764 -10.80 30.82 -21.12
C HIS A 764 -11.50 30.34 -19.84
N GLN A 765 -11.69 29.02 -19.66
CA GLN A 765 -12.26 28.48 -18.44
C GLN A 765 -11.21 28.43 -17.32
N LEU A 766 -11.57 28.98 -16.17
CA LEU A 766 -10.77 28.97 -14.94
C LEU A 766 -11.52 28.19 -13.86
N VAL A 767 -10.78 27.45 -13.04
CA VAL A 767 -11.32 26.61 -11.96
C VAL A 767 -10.65 26.97 -10.64
N PHE A 768 -11.46 27.22 -9.62
CA PHE A 768 -11.05 27.46 -8.24
C PHE A 768 -11.69 26.40 -7.35
N ALA A 769 -10.90 25.49 -6.79
CA ALA A 769 -11.42 24.33 -6.06
C ALA A 769 -10.80 24.21 -4.66
N PRO A 770 -11.59 24.13 -3.57
CA PRO A 770 -11.05 23.90 -2.24
C PRO A 770 -10.49 22.48 -2.11
N ASP A 771 -9.38 22.31 -1.36
CA ASP A 771 -8.70 21.02 -1.18
C ASP A 771 -8.34 20.73 0.30
N VAL A 772 -9.05 21.38 1.23
CA VAL A 772 -8.88 21.20 2.68
C VAL A 772 -10.24 20.97 3.35
N PRO A 773 -10.37 20.05 4.33
CA PRO A 773 -11.63 19.82 5.04
C PRO A 773 -12.13 21.08 5.76
N GLY A 774 -13.44 21.21 5.97
CA GLY A 774 -14.03 22.31 6.74
C GLY A 774 -13.65 22.38 8.21
N SER A 775 -13.10 21.29 8.76
CA SER A 775 -12.59 21.19 10.12
C SER A 775 -11.24 20.48 10.12
N ILE A 776 -10.23 21.05 10.76
CA ILE A 776 -8.85 20.51 10.79
C ILE A 776 -8.13 20.84 12.10
N GLU A 777 -7.17 19.99 12.48
CA GLU A 777 -6.30 20.22 13.63
C GLU A 777 -5.43 21.48 13.44
N LYS A 778 -5.36 22.31 14.49
CA LYS A 778 -4.70 23.62 14.48
C LYS A 778 -3.23 23.55 14.05
N GLY A 779 -2.45 22.63 14.63
CA GLY A 779 -1.04 22.46 14.29
C GLY A 779 -0.81 22.03 12.84
N PHE A 780 -1.69 21.21 12.27
CA PHE A 780 -1.67 20.85 10.85
C PHE A 780 -2.02 22.06 9.98
N ARG A 781 -3.09 22.80 10.31
CA ARG A 781 -3.45 24.07 9.63
C ARG A 781 -2.27 25.02 9.56
N GLU A 782 -1.60 25.28 10.68
CA GLU A 782 -0.50 26.25 10.77
C GLU A 782 0.71 25.86 9.90
N ARG A 783 0.85 24.57 9.55
CA ARG A 783 1.92 24.06 8.67
C ARG A 783 1.58 24.11 7.18
N LEU A 784 0.29 24.22 6.82
CA LEU A 784 -0.15 24.24 5.43
C LEU A 784 0.09 25.61 4.78
N PRO A 785 0.68 25.66 3.58
CA PRO A 785 0.77 26.89 2.82
C PRO A 785 -0.61 27.27 2.24
N ASN A 786 -0.81 28.55 1.91
CA ASN A 786 -2.11 29.07 1.50
C ASN A 786 -2.65 28.40 0.22
N GLU A 787 -1.76 27.99 -0.68
CA GLU A 787 -2.07 27.32 -1.95
C GLU A 787 -2.77 25.97 -1.77
N LYS A 788 -2.73 25.40 -0.56
CA LYS A 788 -3.46 24.16 -0.26
C LYS A 788 -4.93 24.39 0.00
N PHE A 789 -5.32 25.57 0.45
CA PHE A 789 -6.71 25.85 0.79
C PHE A 789 -7.59 26.06 -0.45
N LEU A 790 -6.98 26.46 -1.56
CA LEU A 790 -7.67 26.68 -2.82
C LEU A 790 -6.74 26.41 -3.99
N ILE A 791 -7.06 25.38 -4.78
CA ILE A 791 -6.41 25.08 -6.06
C ILE A 791 -6.79 26.19 -7.05
N THR A 792 -5.80 26.85 -7.62
CA THR A 792 -5.96 27.94 -8.58
C THR A 792 -5.60 27.52 -10.01
N PRO A 793 -6.11 28.21 -11.05
CA PRO A 793 -5.91 27.79 -12.44
C PRO A 793 -4.50 28.04 -13.00
N ASP A 794 -3.77 29.02 -12.45
CA ASP A 794 -2.39 29.35 -12.84
C ASP A 794 -1.67 30.20 -11.77
N ALA A 795 -0.42 30.55 -12.05
CA ALA A 795 0.46 31.29 -11.15
C ALA A 795 0.10 32.78 -10.97
N ASN A 796 -0.90 33.33 -11.67
CA ASN A 796 -1.34 34.73 -11.51
C ASN A 796 -2.23 34.93 -10.28
N TRP A 797 -2.77 33.84 -9.77
CA TRP A 797 -3.67 33.79 -8.64
C TRP A 797 -2.90 33.41 -7.37
N ARG A 798 -3.13 34.16 -6.30
CA ARG A 798 -2.61 33.86 -4.96
C ARG A 798 -3.75 33.45 -4.06
N ALA A 799 -3.77 32.17 -3.70
CA ALA A 799 -4.71 31.63 -2.74
C ALA A 799 -4.43 32.18 -1.33
N GLN A 800 -5.48 32.23 -0.53
CA GLN A 800 -5.49 32.59 0.88
C GLN A 800 -6.42 31.63 1.60
N ALA A 801 -6.05 31.22 2.81
CA ALA A 801 -6.83 30.24 3.57
C ALA A 801 -8.21 30.74 4.02
N GLY A 802 -8.45 32.06 4.03
CA GLY A 802 -9.62 32.65 4.65
C GLY A 802 -9.54 32.68 6.17
N LYS A 803 -10.69 32.84 6.81
CA LYS A 803 -10.85 32.92 8.26
C LYS A 803 -11.19 31.54 8.85
N TRP A 804 -10.44 31.16 9.87
CA TRP A 804 -10.62 29.92 10.62
C TRP A 804 -10.75 30.22 12.10
N GLY A 805 -11.69 29.57 12.78
CA GLY A 805 -11.94 29.79 14.19
C GLY A 805 -13.04 28.89 14.74
N GLY A 806 -13.15 28.85 16.06
CA GLY A 806 -14.06 27.93 16.74
C GLY A 806 -13.63 26.46 16.61
N GLY A 807 -14.26 25.59 17.41
CA GLY A 807 -13.98 24.16 17.50
C GLY A 807 -13.65 23.70 18.92
N TYR A 808 -13.50 22.39 19.11
CA TYR A 808 -13.21 21.74 20.40
C TYR A 808 -11.93 20.89 20.27
N GLU A 809 -11.19 20.72 21.37
CA GLU A 809 -9.99 19.86 21.41
C GLU A 809 -8.90 20.16 20.36
N GLY A 810 -8.67 21.44 20.04
CA GLY A 810 -7.61 21.86 19.11
C GLY A 810 -7.99 21.73 17.63
N ILE A 811 -9.25 21.40 17.31
CA ILE A 811 -9.79 21.49 15.95
C ILE A 811 -10.22 22.94 15.68
N MET A 812 -9.96 23.41 14.46
CA MET A 812 -10.42 24.69 13.92
C MET A 812 -11.42 24.44 12.80
N ASN A 813 -12.46 25.26 12.73
CA ASN A 813 -13.41 25.25 11.62
C ASN A 813 -13.19 26.45 10.70
N VAL A 814 -13.49 26.29 9.41
CA VAL A 814 -13.67 27.43 8.53
C VAL A 814 -14.82 28.31 9.05
N VAL A 815 -14.67 29.62 9.01
CA VAL A 815 -15.78 30.52 9.32
C VAL A 815 -16.70 30.58 8.09
N PRO A 816 -18.01 30.27 8.24
CA PRO A 816 -18.97 30.32 7.13
C PRO A 816 -18.91 31.64 6.36
N GLY A 817 -18.98 31.56 5.03
CA GLY A 817 -18.87 32.71 4.15
C GLY A 817 -17.51 33.45 4.12
N ARG A 818 -16.54 33.09 4.98
CA ARG A 818 -15.19 33.67 5.04
C ARG A 818 -14.10 32.64 4.72
N GLY A 819 -14.44 31.63 3.92
CA GLY A 819 -13.55 30.55 3.50
C GLY A 819 -12.42 30.97 2.54
N PRO A 820 -11.68 30.00 1.99
CA PRO A 820 -10.57 30.24 1.08
C PRO A 820 -10.93 31.08 -0.15
N PHE A 821 -10.01 31.94 -0.56
CA PHE A 821 -10.16 32.80 -1.74
C PHE A 821 -8.84 32.96 -2.47
N ALA A 822 -8.89 33.37 -3.74
CA ALA A 822 -7.71 33.73 -4.51
C ALA A 822 -7.82 35.16 -5.05
N LEU A 823 -6.71 35.90 -5.01
CA LEU A 823 -6.60 37.23 -5.60
C LEU A 823 -5.71 37.19 -6.84
N MET A 824 -6.13 37.88 -7.90
CA MET A 824 -5.31 38.11 -9.07
C MET A 824 -4.35 39.27 -8.82
N THR A 825 -3.09 38.94 -8.57
CA THR A 825 -2.10 39.91 -8.06
C THR A 825 -1.58 40.90 -9.10
N THR A 826 -1.84 40.67 -10.38
CA THR A 826 -1.28 41.45 -11.50
C THR A 826 -2.07 42.69 -11.85
N ALA A 827 -3.32 42.82 -11.40
CA ALA A 827 -4.12 44.03 -11.60
C ALA A 827 -4.70 44.51 -10.27
N SER A 828 -4.24 45.68 -9.83
CA SER A 828 -4.82 46.43 -8.71
C SER A 828 -5.53 47.67 -9.25
N GLN A 829 -6.82 47.81 -8.99
CA GLN A 829 -7.66 48.89 -9.52
C GLN A 829 -8.51 49.50 -8.40
N ALA A 830 -8.75 50.82 -8.51
CA ALA A 830 -9.70 51.50 -7.64
C ALA A 830 -11.12 51.24 -8.15
N ASP A 831 -11.41 51.67 -9.38
CA ASP A 831 -12.71 51.49 -10.03
C ASP A 831 -12.56 50.61 -11.27
N PHE A 832 -13.50 49.68 -11.47
CA PHE A 832 -13.50 48.78 -12.62
C PHE A 832 -14.85 48.10 -12.79
N THR A 833 -15.08 47.57 -14.00
CA THR A 833 -16.15 46.60 -14.25
C THR A 833 -15.56 45.23 -14.53
N LEU A 834 -16.14 44.19 -13.96
CA LEU A 834 -15.83 42.80 -14.22
C LEU A 834 -17.04 42.14 -14.89
N SER A 835 -16.82 41.38 -15.97
CA SER A 835 -17.89 40.58 -16.59
C SER A 835 -17.40 39.20 -17.00
N GLY A 836 -18.32 38.28 -17.25
CA GLY A 836 -17.99 36.94 -17.72
C GLY A 836 -19.09 35.95 -17.39
N ARG A 837 -18.75 34.67 -17.42
CA ARG A 837 -19.63 33.59 -16.98
C ARG A 837 -19.14 32.97 -15.69
N LEU A 838 -20.07 32.60 -14.83
CA LEU A 838 -19.83 31.90 -13.56
C LEU A 838 -20.62 30.59 -13.54
N ARG A 839 -20.02 29.53 -13.01
CA ARG A 839 -20.69 28.26 -12.72
C ARG A 839 -20.29 27.78 -11.34
N LEU A 840 -21.28 27.51 -10.49
CA LEU A 840 -21.08 26.88 -9.18
C LEU A 840 -21.33 25.37 -9.31
N GLU A 841 -20.40 24.54 -8.84
CA GLU A 841 -20.63 23.09 -8.74
C GLU A 841 -21.66 22.76 -7.65
N GLN A 842 -22.21 21.55 -7.71
CA GLN A 842 -23.32 21.13 -6.84
C GLN A 842 -22.97 21.14 -5.35
N SER A 843 -21.71 20.93 -5.00
CA SER A 843 -21.25 20.92 -3.61
C SER A 843 -20.86 22.30 -3.08
N VAL A 844 -20.92 23.36 -3.91
CA VAL A 844 -20.60 24.73 -3.46
C VAL A 844 -21.55 25.15 -2.37
N GLU A 845 -21.01 25.54 -1.23
CA GLU A 845 -21.77 26.13 -0.12
C GLU A 845 -21.74 27.66 -0.19
N HIS A 846 -20.55 28.21 -0.44
CA HIS A 846 -20.33 29.65 -0.54
C HIS A 846 -19.38 29.94 -1.71
N ALA A 847 -19.74 30.93 -2.52
CA ALA A 847 -18.89 31.47 -3.58
C ALA A 847 -18.88 32.98 -3.54
N GLY A 848 -17.83 33.60 -4.09
CA GLY A 848 -17.69 35.05 -4.05
C GLY A 848 -16.91 35.61 -5.22
N ILE A 849 -17.33 36.78 -5.71
CA ILE A 849 -16.53 37.64 -6.59
C ILE A 849 -16.01 38.79 -5.74
N LEU A 850 -14.70 38.81 -5.52
CA LEU A 850 -14.03 39.83 -4.69
C LEU A 850 -13.62 41.03 -5.54
N LEU A 851 -13.90 42.22 -5.01
CA LEU A 851 -13.69 43.50 -5.69
C LEU A 851 -12.92 44.45 -4.80
N ARG A 852 -11.91 45.11 -5.38
CA ARG A 852 -10.97 45.97 -4.62
C ARG A 852 -10.45 45.26 -3.37
N ALA A 853 -10.17 43.96 -3.50
CA ALA A 853 -9.81 43.11 -2.38
C ALA A 853 -8.29 43.11 -2.14
N THR A 854 -7.90 43.15 -0.87
CA THR A 854 -6.52 43.05 -0.40
C THR A 854 -6.45 41.95 0.66
N ALA A 855 -5.32 41.26 0.77
CA ALA A 855 -5.11 40.26 1.81
C ALA A 855 -4.42 40.90 3.03
N LYS A 856 -5.01 40.72 4.22
CA LYS A 856 -4.38 41.04 5.51
C LYS A 856 -4.22 39.74 6.31
N GLY A 857 -3.01 39.19 6.31
CA GLY A 857 -2.80 37.81 6.78
C GLY A 857 -3.50 36.83 5.83
N THR A 858 -4.45 36.05 6.33
CA THR A 858 -5.22 35.08 5.54
C THR A 858 -6.63 35.55 5.20
N GLU A 859 -7.03 36.72 5.69
CA GLU A 859 -8.36 37.30 5.49
C GLU A 859 -8.33 38.40 4.43
N ASP A 860 -9.45 38.59 3.74
CA ASP A 860 -9.64 39.66 2.77
C ASP A 860 -10.20 40.94 3.41
N ARG A 861 -9.84 42.08 2.81
CA ARG A 861 -10.43 43.40 3.01
C ARG A 861 -10.83 43.95 1.65
N GLY A 862 -12.10 44.31 1.46
CA GLY A 862 -12.65 44.74 0.18
C GLY A 862 -14.17 44.55 0.11
N TYR A 863 -14.71 44.48 -1.10
CA TYR A 863 -16.10 44.15 -1.36
C TYR A 863 -16.24 42.74 -1.93
N GLU A 864 -17.39 42.12 -1.73
CA GLU A 864 -17.71 40.79 -2.26
C GLU A 864 -19.13 40.77 -2.82
N ILE A 865 -19.29 40.23 -4.03
CA ILE A 865 -20.59 39.67 -4.45
C ILE A 865 -20.62 38.23 -3.96
N HIS A 866 -21.36 37.99 -2.88
CA HIS A 866 -21.43 36.71 -2.22
C HIS A 866 -22.63 35.91 -2.70
N PHE A 867 -22.39 34.67 -3.10
CA PHE A 867 -23.41 33.69 -3.44
C PHE A 867 -23.50 32.68 -2.30
N ASP A 868 -24.60 32.73 -1.55
CA ASP A 868 -24.91 31.76 -0.52
C ASP A 868 -25.81 30.68 -1.14
N ALA A 869 -25.22 29.53 -1.46
CA ALA A 869 -25.95 28.45 -2.11
C ALA A 869 -26.91 27.75 -1.12
N LYS A 870 -26.61 27.77 0.19
CA LYS A 870 -27.45 27.14 1.21
C LYS A 870 -28.74 27.92 1.40
N GLU A 871 -28.64 29.24 1.48
CA GLU A 871 -29.79 30.12 1.67
C GLU A 871 -30.42 30.58 0.35
N SER A 872 -29.86 30.19 -0.81
CA SER A 872 -30.30 30.63 -2.14
C SER A 872 -30.37 32.16 -2.23
N GLU A 873 -29.31 32.84 -1.81
CA GLU A 873 -29.25 34.29 -1.72
C GLU A 873 -27.99 34.85 -2.39
N VAL A 874 -28.13 36.02 -3.02
CA VAL A 874 -26.99 36.82 -3.48
C VAL A 874 -26.90 38.11 -2.67
N GLN A 875 -25.69 38.46 -2.23
CA GLN A 875 -25.44 39.59 -1.35
C GLN A 875 -24.29 40.46 -1.87
N ILE A 876 -24.38 41.78 -1.67
CA ILE A 876 -23.22 42.67 -1.71
C ILE A 876 -22.71 42.84 -0.28
N ARG A 877 -21.48 42.41 -0.02
CA ARG A 877 -20.83 42.47 1.29
C ARG A 877 -19.61 43.40 1.27
N ARG A 878 -19.33 43.96 2.43
CA ARG A 878 -18.13 44.75 2.75
C ARG A 878 -17.32 44.00 3.83
N HIS A 879 -16.02 43.89 3.62
CA HIS A 879 -15.08 43.28 4.57
C HIS A 879 -14.02 44.30 4.98
N ASP A 880 -14.02 44.70 6.25
CA ASP A 880 -13.04 45.63 6.84
C ASP A 880 -12.84 45.29 8.34
N GLY A 881 -12.33 44.07 8.58
CA GLY A 881 -12.43 43.41 9.88
C GLY A 881 -13.67 42.52 9.91
N ASP A 882 -14.82 43.11 10.24
CA ASP A 882 -16.11 42.43 10.25
C ASP A 882 -16.77 42.40 8.86
N THR A 883 -17.68 41.46 8.66
CA THR A 883 -18.51 41.38 7.44
C THR A 883 -19.78 42.19 7.64
N GLN A 884 -20.07 43.11 6.72
CA GLN A 884 -21.32 43.83 6.66
C GLN A 884 -22.02 43.55 5.33
N THR A 885 -23.29 43.13 5.38
CA THR A 885 -24.13 43.02 4.18
C THR A 885 -24.74 44.38 3.87
N LEU A 886 -24.47 44.90 2.67
CA LEU A 886 -24.96 46.20 2.21
C LEU A 886 -26.30 46.07 1.45
N ALA A 887 -26.46 44.98 0.70
CA ALA A 887 -27.69 44.63 0.03
C ALA A 887 -27.78 43.11 -0.13
N SER A 888 -29.00 42.57 -0.20
CA SER A 888 -29.22 41.16 -0.49
C SER A 888 -30.52 40.95 -1.25
N ARG A 889 -30.61 39.80 -1.93
CA ARG A 889 -31.80 39.38 -2.67
C ARG A 889 -31.81 37.87 -2.83
N GLU A 890 -33.01 37.30 -2.79
CA GLU A 890 -33.23 35.90 -3.14
C GLU A 890 -32.70 35.62 -4.55
N TRP A 891 -31.94 34.53 -4.67
CA TRP A 891 -31.29 34.11 -5.88
C TRP A 891 -31.52 32.60 -6.07
N PRO A 892 -32.47 32.20 -6.94
CA PRO A 892 -32.68 30.79 -7.26
C PRO A 892 -31.45 30.28 -7.99
N HIS A 893 -30.53 29.65 -7.26
CA HIS A 893 -29.25 29.24 -7.80
C HIS A 893 -29.47 28.15 -8.86
N SER A 894 -28.60 28.11 -9.88
CA SER A 894 -28.53 26.97 -10.79
C SER A 894 -27.07 26.60 -11.00
N TYR A 895 -26.84 25.31 -11.25
CA TYR A 895 -25.50 24.76 -11.47
C TYR A 895 -25.00 24.91 -12.93
N GLY A 896 -25.75 25.65 -13.75
CA GLY A 896 -25.38 25.98 -15.13
C GLY A 896 -24.49 27.22 -15.21
N TRP A 897 -23.96 27.49 -16.40
CA TRP A 897 -23.27 28.76 -16.67
C TRP A 897 -24.25 29.93 -16.62
N ARG A 898 -23.85 31.02 -15.97
CA ARG A 898 -24.59 32.29 -15.94
C ARG A 898 -23.70 33.46 -16.28
N ASP A 899 -24.20 34.36 -17.12
CA ASP A 899 -23.54 35.63 -17.38
C ASP A 899 -23.67 36.54 -16.17
N PHE A 900 -22.60 37.26 -15.85
CA PHE A 900 -22.62 38.30 -14.83
C PHE A 900 -21.86 39.53 -15.32
N ARG A 901 -22.26 40.68 -14.78
CA ARG A 901 -21.51 41.93 -14.83
C ARG A 901 -21.55 42.57 -13.46
N VAL A 902 -20.42 43.08 -13.02
CA VAL A 902 -20.25 43.76 -11.74
C VAL A 902 -19.50 45.05 -11.98
N GLU A 903 -20.03 46.15 -11.49
CA GLU A 903 -19.39 47.46 -11.54
C GLU A 903 -19.11 47.96 -10.12
N LEU A 904 -17.88 48.42 -9.91
CA LEU A 904 -17.47 49.16 -8.71
C LEU A 904 -16.95 50.54 -9.14
N THR A 905 -17.64 51.59 -8.68
CA THR A 905 -17.28 52.99 -8.95
C THR A 905 -17.36 53.77 -7.65
N GLY A 906 -16.23 54.23 -7.11
CA GLY A 906 -16.17 54.86 -5.80
C GLY A 906 -16.58 53.89 -4.69
N GLY A 907 -17.77 54.09 -4.11
CA GLY A 907 -18.40 53.19 -3.13
C GLY A 907 -19.70 52.54 -3.62
N THR A 908 -20.06 52.75 -4.88
CA THR A 908 -21.28 52.19 -5.47
C THR A 908 -20.98 50.87 -6.17
N LEU A 909 -21.73 49.83 -5.79
CA LEU A 909 -21.66 48.50 -6.38
C LEU A 909 -22.95 48.16 -7.12
N ARG A 910 -22.82 47.62 -8.32
CA ARG A 910 -23.95 47.14 -9.14
C ARG A 910 -23.65 45.76 -9.70
N LEU A 911 -24.59 44.84 -9.53
CA LEU A 911 -24.54 43.49 -10.06
C LEU A 911 -25.66 43.30 -11.09
N TRP A 912 -25.33 42.73 -12.23
CA TRP A 912 -26.27 42.20 -13.22
C TRP A 912 -26.02 40.71 -13.37
N LEU A 913 -27.10 39.93 -13.44
CA LEU A 913 -27.09 38.51 -13.74
C LEU A 913 -27.91 38.24 -15.00
N ASN A 914 -27.47 37.28 -15.83
CA ASN A 914 -28.19 36.79 -17.01
C ASN A 914 -28.57 37.87 -18.04
N GLY A 915 -27.81 38.98 -18.12
CA GLY A 915 -28.03 40.02 -19.11
C GLY A 915 -29.27 40.90 -18.89
N GLU A 916 -29.76 41.00 -17.65
CA GLU A 916 -30.84 41.93 -17.28
C GLU A 916 -30.50 43.39 -17.65
N ASP A 917 -31.49 44.18 -18.08
CA ASP A 917 -31.31 45.59 -18.46
C ASP A 917 -31.03 46.51 -17.25
N GLN A 918 -31.51 46.11 -16.07
CA GLN A 918 -31.33 46.83 -14.80
C GLN A 918 -30.46 46.00 -13.84
N PRO A 919 -29.72 46.64 -12.92
CA PRO A 919 -28.91 45.91 -11.96
C PRO A 919 -29.80 45.03 -11.07
N THR A 920 -29.54 43.73 -11.07
CA THR A 920 -30.16 42.73 -10.21
C THR A 920 -29.99 43.08 -8.73
N LEU A 921 -28.83 43.64 -8.36
CA LEU A 921 -28.55 44.19 -7.03
C LEU A 921 -27.76 45.50 -7.14
N ARG A 922 -28.04 46.46 -6.26
CA ARG A 922 -27.26 47.69 -6.10
C ARG A 922 -27.06 48.00 -4.63
N ALA A 923 -25.87 48.46 -4.26
CA ALA A 923 -25.58 49.01 -2.95
C ALA A 923 -24.68 50.24 -3.06
N ASP A 924 -24.85 51.19 -2.14
CA ASP A 924 -23.98 52.35 -1.98
C ASP A 924 -23.36 52.27 -0.58
N ASP A 925 -22.04 52.22 -0.48
CA ASP A 925 -21.31 52.22 0.79
C ASP A 925 -21.13 53.66 1.29
N GLU A 926 -21.70 53.98 2.45
CA GLU A 926 -21.56 55.29 3.09
C GLU A 926 -20.12 55.60 3.51
N LYS A 927 -19.29 54.56 3.71
CA LYS A 927 -17.86 54.68 4.07
C LYS A 927 -16.99 53.83 3.13
N PRO A 928 -16.80 54.30 1.88
CA PRO A 928 -16.12 53.53 0.86
C PRO A 928 -14.73 53.07 1.27
N ILE A 929 -14.35 51.84 0.90
CA ILE A 929 -12.99 51.34 1.05
C ILE A 929 -12.09 52.07 0.04
N GLU A 930 -11.31 53.04 0.50
CA GLU A 930 -10.40 53.80 -0.36
C GLU A 930 -9.18 53.00 -0.85
N GLY A 931 -8.59 53.44 -1.96
CA GLY A 931 -7.38 52.87 -2.54
C GLY A 931 -7.64 51.88 -3.69
N LYS A 932 -6.57 51.21 -4.14
CA LYS A 932 -6.64 50.17 -5.17
C LYS A 932 -6.64 48.79 -4.51
N GLY A 933 -7.29 47.82 -5.14
CA GLY A 933 -7.24 46.43 -4.73
C GLY A 933 -7.44 45.47 -5.90
N HIS A 934 -7.40 44.18 -5.63
CA HIS A 934 -7.41 43.13 -6.63
C HIS A 934 -8.82 42.60 -6.90
N VAL A 935 -8.96 41.93 -8.05
CA VAL A 935 -10.08 41.03 -8.33
C VAL A 935 -9.77 39.68 -7.72
N GLY A 936 -10.78 39.03 -7.15
CA GLY A 936 -10.62 37.70 -6.58
C GLY A 936 -11.84 36.81 -6.75
N ILE A 937 -11.65 35.52 -6.47
CA ILE A 937 -12.71 34.52 -6.43
C ILE A 937 -12.63 33.79 -5.11
N ARG A 938 -13.77 33.65 -4.42
CA ARG A 938 -13.93 32.79 -3.24
C ARG A 938 -14.65 31.51 -3.66
N ALA A 939 -14.19 30.37 -3.14
CA ALA A 939 -14.84 29.08 -3.37
C ALA A 939 -14.76 28.23 -2.11
N TRP A 940 -15.91 27.73 -1.66
CA TRP A 940 -16.01 26.84 -0.51
C TRP A 940 -17.08 25.76 -0.71
N GLY A 941 -16.81 24.55 -0.21
CA GLY A 941 -17.64 23.35 -0.37
C GLY A 941 -17.51 22.66 -1.74
N GLY A 942 -17.29 23.43 -2.80
CA GLY A 942 -17.14 22.91 -4.16
C GLY A 942 -16.36 23.86 -5.06
N ALA A 943 -16.09 23.43 -6.29
CA ALA A 943 -15.36 24.27 -7.23
C ALA A 943 -16.24 25.36 -7.83
N VAL A 944 -15.65 26.55 -7.98
CA VAL A 944 -16.20 27.69 -8.70
C VAL A 944 -15.46 27.82 -10.02
N ARG A 945 -16.21 27.92 -11.11
CA ARG A 945 -15.67 28.03 -12.46
C ARG A 945 -16.06 29.35 -13.09
N THR A 946 -15.14 29.96 -13.80
CA THR A 946 -15.41 31.15 -14.63
C THR A 946 -15.07 30.87 -16.07
N ASP A 947 -15.68 31.62 -16.99
CA ASP A 947 -15.35 31.58 -18.42
C ASP A 947 -15.49 32.97 -19.03
N ASN A 948 -14.61 33.30 -19.97
CA ASN A 948 -14.52 34.63 -20.60
C ASN A 948 -14.52 35.78 -19.57
N LEU A 949 -13.73 35.62 -18.51
CA LEU A 949 -13.64 36.60 -17.42
C LEU A 949 -12.89 37.86 -17.90
N LYS A 950 -13.60 38.98 -18.00
CA LYS A 950 -13.13 40.25 -18.58
C LYS A 950 -13.07 41.35 -17.53
N LEU A 951 -11.93 42.02 -17.48
CA LEU A 951 -11.72 43.25 -16.72
C LEU A 951 -11.83 44.44 -17.66
N HIS A 952 -12.82 45.30 -17.42
CA HIS A 952 -13.01 46.55 -18.15
C HIS A 952 -12.39 47.70 -17.36
N LEU A 953 -11.35 48.28 -17.94
CA LEU A 953 -10.68 49.49 -17.48
C LEU A 953 -11.19 50.68 -18.29
N ALA A 954 -10.92 51.90 -17.82
CA ALA A 954 -11.40 53.14 -18.44
C ALA A 954 -11.20 53.20 -19.97
N ASN A 955 -10.08 52.68 -20.48
CA ASN A 955 -9.70 52.80 -21.89
C ASN A 955 -9.59 51.47 -22.64
N ARG A 956 -9.83 50.31 -21.99
CA ARG A 956 -9.72 48.98 -22.65
C ARG A 956 -10.39 47.87 -21.85
N THR A 957 -10.74 46.80 -22.54
CA THR A 957 -11.17 45.53 -21.93
C THR A 957 -10.08 44.48 -22.11
N VAL A 958 -9.76 43.74 -21.06
CA VAL A 958 -8.79 42.63 -21.11
C VAL A 958 -9.40 41.35 -20.56
N LEU A 959 -9.07 40.21 -21.18
CA LEU A 959 -9.35 38.89 -20.63
C LEU A 959 -8.35 38.60 -19.52
N ILE A 960 -8.85 38.17 -18.36
CA ILE A 960 -8.04 38.00 -17.15
C ILE A 960 -6.96 36.92 -17.33
N ASP A 961 -7.28 35.84 -18.02
CA ASP A 961 -6.36 34.75 -18.29
C ASP A 961 -5.26 35.11 -19.31
N GLU A 962 -5.47 36.14 -20.13
CA GLU A 962 -4.48 36.62 -21.11
C GLU A 962 -3.47 37.63 -20.52
N ILE A 963 -3.64 38.05 -19.27
CA ILE A 963 -2.71 38.97 -18.60
C ILE A 963 -1.38 38.25 -18.34
N ASN A 964 -0.28 38.82 -18.85
CA ASN A 964 1.07 38.32 -18.60
C ASN A 964 1.61 38.90 -17.29
N PRO A 965 1.79 38.09 -16.23
CA PRO A 965 2.22 38.59 -14.91
C PRO A 965 3.62 39.18 -14.91
N ALA A 966 4.55 38.59 -15.69
CA ALA A 966 5.96 38.97 -15.67
C ALA A 966 6.24 40.31 -16.35
N LYS A 967 5.29 40.76 -17.19
CA LYS A 967 5.39 42.00 -17.96
C LYS A 967 4.36 43.04 -17.55
N SER A 968 3.44 42.71 -16.64
CA SER A 968 2.40 43.63 -16.16
C SER A 968 2.82 44.25 -14.84
N ALA A 969 2.61 45.56 -14.72
CA ALA A 969 2.79 46.32 -13.47
C ALA A 969 1.55 47.19 -13.20
N ASP A 970 1.48 47.79 -12.00
CA ASP A 970 0.33 48.59 -11.57
C ASP A 970 0.00 49.71 -12.58
N GLY A 971 -1.10 49.52 -13.30
CA GLY A 971 -1.63 50.46 -14.30
C GLY A 971 -1.38 50.06 -15.76
N GLU A 972 -0.40 49.19 -16.04
CA GLU A 972 -0.06 48.74 -17.40
C GLU A 972 -0.08 47.21 -17.49
N LEU A 973 -1.28 46.67 -17.75
CA LEU A 973 -1.47 45.25 -18.06
C LEU A 973 -0.98 44.94 -19.47
N VAL A 974 -0.06 44.01 -19.61
CA VAL A 974 0.38 43.47 -20.90
C VAL A 974 -0.37 42.18 -21.13
N THR A 975 -1.19 42.12 -22.19
CA THR A 975 -1.82 40.87 -22.60
C THR A 975 -0.89 40.13 -23.54
N HIS A 976 -0.80 38.82 -23.35
CA HIS A 976 -0.22 37.93 -24.33
C HIS A 976 -1.29 36.88 -24.63
N PRO A 977 -1.85 36.86 -25.86
CA PRO A 977 -2.79 35.81 -26.21
C PRO A 977 -2.08 34.47 -25.95
N ARG A 978 -2.79 33.55 -25.29
CA ARG A 978 -2.28 32.22 -24.94
C ARG A 978 -2.19 31.31 -26.19
N LEU A 979 -1.67 31.86 -27.28
CA LEU A 979 -1.29 31.15 -28.49
C LEU A 979 -0.41 29.98 -28.01
N ASP A 980 -0.86 28.76 -28.29
CA ASP A 980 -0.31 27.47 -27.86
C ASP A 980 -0.74 26.89 -26.49
N LEU A 981 -1.51 27.56 -25.61
CA LEU A 981 -1.96 26.90 -24.35
C LEU A 981 -2.71 25.60 -24.62
N ALA A 982 -3.57 25.59 -25.64
CA ALA A 982 -4.31 24.41 -26.04
C ALA A 982 -3.37 23.27 -26.46
N LYS A 983 -2.31 23.58 -27.24
CA LYS A 983 -1.27 22.60 -27.61
C LYS A 983 -0.49 22.11 -26.40
N ARG A 984 -0.14 23.00 -25.45
CA ARG A 984 0.56 22.61 -24.21
C ARG A 984 -0.28 21.68 -23.33
N ARG A 985 -1.59 21.94 -23.22
CA ARG A 985 -2.53 21.07 -22.50
C ARG A 985 -2.73 19.73 -23.23
N ALA A 986 -2.83 19.74 -24.56
CA ALA A 986 -2.88 18.52 -25.37
C ALA A 986 -1.62 17.65 -25.17
N LEU A 987 -0.43 18.25 -25.17
CA LEU A 987 0.82 17.53 -24.89
C LEU A 987 0.84 16.97 -23.48
N LYS A 988 0.39 17.72 -22.48
CA LYS A 988 0.23 17.21 -21.11
C LYS A 988 -0.67 15.97 -21.08
N ASP A 989 -1.80 16.00 -21.78
CA ASP A 989 -2.73 14.85 -21.81
C ASP A 989 -2.08 13.63 -22.47
N LEU A 990 -1.32 13.83 -23.56
CA LEU A 990 -0.53 12.75 -24.18
C LEU A 990 0.53 12.20 -23.23
N CYS A 991 1.25 13.04 -22.48
CA CYS A 991 2.17 12.60 -21.44
C CYS A 991 1.48 11.75 -20.36
N SER A 992 0.24 12.11 -19.97
CA SER A 992 -0.57 11.32 -19.02
C SER A 992 -0.92 9.94 -19.58
N VAL A 993 -1.28 9.86 -20.87
CA VAL A 993 -1.52 8.59 -21.57
C VAL A 993 -0.24 7.75 -21.59
N MET A 994 0.92 8.35 -21.85
CA MET A 994 2.20 7.62 -21.87
C MET A 994 2.56 7.02 -20.50
N PHE A 995 2.30 7.73 -19.41
CA PHE A 995 2.49 7.18 -18.06
C PHE A 995 1.60 5.97 -17.79
N ASN A 996 0.37 5.96 -18.32
CA ASN A 996 -0.51 4.80 -18.23
C ASN A 996 0.02 3.59 -19.01
N LEU A 997 0.61 3.81 -20.19
CA LEU A 997 1.17 2.74 -21.02
C LEU A 997 2.46 2.14 -20.45
N SER A 998 3.28 2.94 -19.76
CA SER A 998 4.61 2.53 -19.33
C SER A 998 4.66 1.53 -18.16
N GLU A 999 3.54 1.19 -17.51
CA GLU A 999 3.57 0.77 -16.10
C GLU A 999 2.93 -0.57 -15.71
N PHE A 1000 2.43 -1.38 -16.64
CA PHE A 1000 1.76 -2.62 -16.23
C PHE A 1000 2.67 -3.86 -16.20
N VAL A 1001 3.64 -4.02 -17.10
CA VAL A 1001 4.57 -5.16 -17.12
C VAL A 1001 5.91 -4.71 -17.69
N TYR A 1002 7.04 -5.17 -17.12
CA TYR A 1002 8.39 -4.74 -17.54
C TYR A 1002 9.30 -5.88 -18.01
N VAL A 1003 8.76 -7.10 -18.11
CA VAL A 1003 9.55 -8.33 -18.25
C VAL A 1003 9.59 -8.85 -19.70
N ASP A 1004 8.65 -8.46 -20.56
CA ASP A 1004 8.63 -8.66 -22.03
C ASP A 1004 7.48 -7.83 -22.62
#